data_AF-A0A417J4U9-F1
#
_entry.id   AF-A0A417J4U9-F1
#
_cell.length_a   1.000
_cell.length_b   1.000
_cell.length_c   1.000
_cell.angle_alpha   90.00
_cell.angle_beta   90.00
_cell.angle_gamma   90.00
#
_symmetry.space_group_name_H-M   'P 1'
#
loop_
_entity.id
_entity.type
_entity.pdbx_description
1 polymer ?
#
loop_
_entity_poly.entity_id
_entity_poly.type
_entity_poly.pdbx_seq_one_letter_code
_entity_poly.pdbx_strand_id
1 'polypeptide(L)'
;MKKSIQYLDNIIRAVSENIYYKKNKLYDKTDRICEYVSEELQKLVVFLKEINDEKLQQQFMELMEKNDVYGGEFLKIVCKIKEYILSKYKTDASLYCGKNLDLLLKKDKKLYEYVIDSRLSCGSEERKYQIDWNRIFDISMIIEKEKREKINICSFGNPWQEALLYAHSINDNADVCIIFGFGLGYHIQEMAAMYPNMEIYVLENDIEQIRTAINYRNMTDILANRRIHIIYCNEILEYAGNLESIIQKYDRDIIDCKMWMPSVKAIENNELKELLEQYKISFFSMEYFENDLIRNFDNNISLNDDNIDDIRKNVIGKNVILIAAGPSLENELVSLKAVLESNERQNICVICVGKISRKLLENKIKPDYIAVTDAKDSTRWQISGIEDCGIPLLYLSTAASNVVSSYTGKRYIAYQNGFEKAEKMAEIKKNTLFDTGGSVATFVIDVAIRFKCKSLICVGLDLGYAGESSHALGVGKKIVDKNRLKKVEAVGGEVIYTNKNLDLYRKWIEKRVSNEKNINMINASHGARINGMEEKSIKDIFRKKYEVLAVIPARSGSKSVKDKNIRLIAGKPMIAYSIEHALKSPSINRVIVSTDSEVYANISKEYGAEVPFLRPDEYATDTALDIDVFKHALSYLKEEENYVPDIVVQLRPTYPIRDIQDIENMIKYLIEHPDVDSVRCVAPAKEIPYKMWFMDQDGLLEPIMKDIPECYNMPRQQLPKVYYQNACIDVFRTTVVTEKDSMTGDVIAGYQMNENYDIDTEEDFIRASESIKRGL
;
A
#
# COMPACT_ATOMS: atom_id res chain seq x y z
N MET A 1 3.44 -39.36 50.28
CA MET A 1 4.21 -38.43 49.44
C MET A 1 3.37 -37.83 48.32
N LYS A 2 2.74 -38.60 47.43
CA LYS A 2 1.87 -37.99 46.37
C LYS A 2 0.77 -37.06 46.92
N LYS A 3 0.07 -37.47 48.00
CA LYS A 3 -0.95 -36.63 48.67
C LYS A 3 -0.37 -35.35 49.30
N SER A 4 0.84 -35.38 49.85
CA SER A 4 1.46 -34.17 50.41
C SER A 4 1.85 -33.17 49.34
N ILE A 5 2.32 -33.63 48.17
CA ILE A 5 2.55 -32.74 47.02
C ILE A 5 1.25 -32.07 46.58
N GLN A 6 0.13 -32.80 46.55
CA GLN A 6 -1.16 -32.22 46.21
C GLN A 6 -1.59 -31.11 47.18
N TYR A 7 -1.46 -31.32 48.50
CA TYR A 7 -1.76 -30.28 49.48
C TYR A 7 -0.82 -29.07 49.34
N LEU A 8 0.48 -29.30 49.06
CA LEU A 8 1.44 -28.23 48.83
C LEU A 8 1.10 -27.43 47.56
N ASP A 9 0.66 -28.07 46.47
CA ASP A 9 0.22 -27.40 45.24
C ASP A 9 -1.02 -26.52 45.49
N ASN A 10 -1.99 -27.04 46.25
CA ASN A 10 -3.18 -26.30 46.66
C ASN A 10 -2.81 -25.06 47.49
N ILE A 11 -1.88 -25.21 48.46
CA ILE A 11 -1.38 -24.10 49.29
C ILE A 11 -0.63 -23.08 48.42
N ILE A 12 0.25 -23.52 47.52
CA ILE A 12 1.02 -22.63 46.64
C ILE A 12 0.09 -21.78 45.78
N ARG A 13 -0.95 -22.38 45.20
CA ARG A 13 -1.99 -21.67 44.44
C ARG A 13 -2.70 -20.64 45.32
N ALA A 14 -3.32 -21.08 46.42
CA ALA A 14 -4.11 -20.23 47.30
C ALA A 14 -3.29 -19.06 47.89
N VAL A 15 -2.04 -19.31 48.30
CA VAL A 15 -1.14 -18.25 48.77
C VAL A 15 -0.78 -17.28 47.64
N SER A 16 -0.59 -17.76 46.42
CA SER A 16 -0.33 -16.90 45.25
C SER A 16 -1.51 -15.97 44.96
N GLU A 17 -2.75 -16.47 45.10
CA GLU A 17 -3.98 -15.70 45.02
C GLU A 17 -4.08 -14.66 46.16
N ASN A 18 -3.78 -15.07 47.40
CA ASN A 18 -3.77 -14.15 48.56
C ASN A 18 -2.81 -12.97 48.34
N ILE A 19 -1.59 -13.24 47.87
CA ILE A 19 -0.60 -12.20 47.58
C ILE A 19 -1.12 -11.24 46.49
N TYR A 20 -1.80 -11.76 45.47
CA TYR A 20 -2.41 -10.94 44.43
C TYR A 20 -3.50 -10.02 45.00
N TYR A 21 -4.45 -10.56 45.77
CA TYR A 21 -5.55 -9.76 46.32
C TYR A 21 -5.07 -8.74 47.35
N LYS A 22 -4.10 -9.08 48.21
CA LYS A 22 -3.45 -8.13 49.13
C LYS A 22 -2.78 -6.98 48.37
N LYS A 23 -2.06 -7.27 47.29
CA LYS A 23 -1.39 -6.25 46.46
C LYS A 23 -2.39 -5.30 45.79
N ASN A 24 -3.56 -5.79 45.42
CA ASN A 24 -4.64 -5.02 44.80
C ASN A 24 -5.66 -4.44 45.81
N LYS A 25 -5.39 -4.55 47.12
CA LYS A 25 -6.25 -4.04 48.21
C LYS A 25 -7.67 -4.63 48.25
N LEU A 26 -7.84 -5.88 47.80
CA LEU A 26 -9.09 -6.64 47.82
C LEU A 26 -9.14 -7.56 49.05
N TYR A 27 -9.25 -6.96 50.24
CA TYR A 27 -9.11 -7.68 51.51
C TYR A 27 -10.27 -8.62 51.84
N ASP A 28 -11.48 -8.33 51.35
CA ASP A 28 -12.67 -9.18 51.46
C ASP A 28 -12.47 -10.59 50.89
N LYS A 29 -11.67 -10.70 49.83
CA LYS A 29 -11.31 -11.99 49.21
C LYS A 29 -10.23 -12.75 49.99
N THR A 30 -9.50 -12.11 50.90
CA THR A 30 -8.34 -12.72 51.57
C THR A 30 -8.70 -13.65 52.72
N ASP A 31 -9.79 -13.39 53.44
CA ASP A 31 -10.17 -14.16 54.64
C ASP A 31 -10.50 -15.62 54.31
N ARG A 32 -11.33 -15.85 53.29
CA ARG A 32 -11.69 -17.20 52.80
C ARG A 32 -10.48 -17.99 52.32
N ILE A 33 -9.51 -17.31 51.69
CA ILE A 33 -8.28 -17.95 51.24
C ILE A 33 -7.42 -18.37 52.44
N CYS A 34 -7.34 -17.53 53.47
CA CYS A 34 -6.61 -17.85 54.69
C CYS A 34 -7.22 -19.06 55.43
N GLU A 35 -8.56 -19.18 55.47
CA GLU A 35 -9.25 -20.36 56.00
C GLU A 35 -8.91 -21.61 55.19
N TYR A 36 -9.00 -21.56 53.85
CA TYR A 36 -8.66 -22.67 52.98
C TYR A 36 -7.20 -23.13 53.14
N VAL A 37 -6.25 -22.18 53.18
CA VAL A 37 -4.83 -22.49 53.42
C VAL A 37 -4.65 -23.15 54.79
N SER A 38 -5.37 -22.70 55.82
CA SER A 38 -5.33 -23.30 57.16
C SER A 38 -5.79 -24.75 57.14
N GLU A 39 -6.89 -25.07 56.44
CA GLU A 39 -7.40 -26.44 56.30
C GLU A 39 -6.43 -27.35 55.56
N GLU A 40 -5.87 -26.90 54.44
CA GLU A 40 -4.89 -27.67 53.67
C GLU A 40 -3.60 -27.90 54.46
N LEU A 41 -3.16 -26.91 55.25
CA LEU A 41 -2.05 -27.07 56.17
C LEU A 41 -2.34 -28.11 57.24
N GLN A 42 -3.54 -28.13 57.84
CA GLN A 42 -3.90 -29.15 58.82
C GLN A 42 -3.84 -30.56 58.23
N LYS A 43 -4.32 -30.76 57.00
CA LYS A 43 -4.21 -32.04 56.27
C LYS A 43 -2.75 -32.43 56.04
N LEU A 44 -1.90 -31.46 55.71
CA LEU A 44 -0.46 -31.67 55.53
C LEU A 44 0.22 -32.04 56.86
N VAL A 45 -0.12 -31.38 57.98
CA VAL A 45 0.42 -31.68 59.33
C VAL A 45 0.16 -33.13 59.71
N VAL A 46 -1.09 -33.58 59.56
CA VAL A 46 -1.48 -34.96 59.90
C VAL A 46 -0.61 -35.95 59.12
N PHE A 47 -0.42 -35.70 57.84
CA PHE A 47 0.39 -36.55 56.98
C PHE A 47 1.89 -36.52 57.33
N LEU A 48 2.44 -35.36 57.68
CA LEU A 48 3.85 -35.20 58.01
C LEU A 48 4.22 -35.78 59.38
N LYS A 49 3.30 -35.82 60.34
CA LYS A 49 3.50 -36.47 61.64
C LYS A 49 3.73 -37.99 61.53
N GLU A 50 3.23 -38.61 60.48
CA GLU A 50 3.41 -40.04 60.21
C GLU A 50 4.76 -40.35 59.55
N ILE A 51 5.54 -39.33 59.18
CA ILE A 51 6.82 -39.47 58.47
C ILE A 51 7.99 -39.20 59.42
N ASN A 52 8.88 -40.19 59.54
CA ASN A 52 10.11 -40.08 60.33
C ASN A 52 11.22 -39.37 59.51
N ASP A 53 11.11 -38.04 59.35
CA ASP A 53 12.07 -37.20 58.62
C ASP A 53 12.34 -35.89 59.35
N GLU A 54 13.44 -35.84 60.11
CA GLU A 54 13.81 -34.70 60.96
C GLU A 54 13.94 -33.38 60.19
N LYS A 55 14.49 -33.41 58.96
CA LYS A 55 14.67 -32.18 58.15
C LYS A 55 13.34 -31.66 57.63
N LEU A 56 12.44 -32.55 57.24
CA LEU A 56 11.08 -32.18 56.82
C LEU A 56 10.26 -31.64 58.00
N GLN A 57 10.40 -32.24 59.18
CA GLN A 57 9.78 -31.77 60.41
C GLN A 57 10.33 -30.39 60.82
N GLN A 58 11.63 -30.16 60.71
CA GLN A 58 12.25 -28.85 60.99
C GLN A 58 11.72 -27.77 60.03
N GLN A 59 11.71 -28.02 58.72
CA GLN A 59 11.17 -27.07 57.74
C GLN A 59 9.69 -26.77 57.98
N PHE A 60 8.93 -27.75 58.47
CA PHE A 60 7.53 -27.56 58.81
C PHE A 60 7.34 -26.73 60.09
N MET A 61 8.18 -26.93 61.10
CA MET A 61 8.20 -26.05 62.29
C MET A 61 8.54 -24.62 61.89
N GLU A 62 9.54 -24.41 61.02
CA GLU A 62 9.85 -23.10 60.45
C GLU A 62 8.66 -22.47 59.73
N LEU A 63 7.84 -23.26 59.02
CA LEU A 63 6.62 -22.80 58.36
C LEU A 63 5.56 -22.31 59.37
N MET A 64 5.37 -23.06 60.47
CA MET A 64 4.39 -22.75 61.51
C MET A 64 4.79 -21.54 62.38
N GLU A 65 6.08 -21.27 62.52
CA GLU A 65 6.62 -20.14 63.29
C GLU A 65 6.65 -18.81 62.52
N LYS A 66 6.28 -18.80 61.23
CA LYS A 66 6.30 -17.56 60.44
C LYS A 66 5.12 -16.63 60.77
N ASN A 67 5.48 -15.38 61.08
CA ASN A 67 4.54 -14.28 61.29
C ASN A 67 4.03 -13.61 59.99
N ASP A 68 4.52 -14.01 58.82
CA ASP A 68 4.04 -13.50 57.52
C ASP A 68 2.76 -14.25 57.13
N VAL A 69 1.59 -13.68 57.47
CA VAL A 69 0.27 -14.27 57.22
C VAL A 69 0.11 -14.59 55.73
N TYR A 70 0.38 -15.85 55.37
CA TYR A 70 0.28 -16.42 54.02
C TYR A 70 0.79 -15.48 52.92
N GLY A 71 1.97 -14.90 53.16
CA GLY A 71 2.64 -13.96 52.26
C GLY A 71 3.81 -14.59 51.49
N GLY A 72 4.70 -13.74 50.97
CA GLY A 72 5.80 -14.17 50.09
C GLY A 72 6.85 -15.04 50.80
N GLU A 73 7.14 -14.79 52.08
CA GLU A 73 8.10 -15.61 52.84
C GLU A 73 7.51 -16.96 53.21
N PHE A 74 6.21 -17.00 53.52
CA PHE A 74 5.46 -18.24 53.70
C PHE A 74 5.53 -19.12 52.44
N LEU A 75 5.21 -18.54 51.28
CA LEU A 75 5.25 -19.24 49.99
C LEU A 75 6.63 -19.87 49.71
N LYS A 76 7.72 -19.14 49.98
CA LYS A 76 9.09 -19.66 49.80
C LYS A 76 9.34 -20.93 50.62
N ILE A 77 8.86 -21.00 51.85
CA ILE A 77 9.07 -22.18 52.70
C ILE A 77 8.24 -23.37 52.20
N VAL A 78 6.98 -23.14 51.79
CA VAL A 78 6.13 -24.17 51.17
C VAL A 78 6.83 -24.74 49.92
N CYS A 79 7.40 -23.89 49.07
CA CYS A 79 8.17 -24.33 47.90
C CYS A 79 9.41 -25.16 48.28
N LYS A 80 10.16 -24.76 49.31
CA LYS A 80 11.32 -25.53 49.81
C LYS A 80 10.93 -26.91 50.32
N ILE A 81 9.79 -27.01 51.01
CA ILE A 81 9.24 -28.29 51.49
C ILE A 81 8.88 -29.17 50.29
N LYS A 82 8.20 -28.60 49.28
CA LYS A 82 7.84 -29.31 48.04
C LYS A 82 9.07 -29.82 47.30
N GLU A 83 10.07 -28.96 47.11
CA GLU A 83 11.36 -29.30 46.49
C GLU A 83 12.07 -30.43 47.24
N TYR A 84 12.10 -30.36 48.57
CA TYR A 84 12.71 -31.38 49.41
C TYR A 84 11.99 -32.73 49.27
N ILE A 85 10.65 -32.75 49.28
CA ILE A 85 9.88 -33.98 49.12
C ILE A 85 10.11 -34.61 47.74
N LEU A 86 10.06 -33.80 46.68
CA LEU A 86 10.24 -34.28 45.30
C LEU A 86 11.66 -34.86 45.10
N SER A 87 12.68 -34.18 45.59
CA SER A 87 14.08 -34.62 45.48
C SER A 87 14.40 -35.85 46.34
N LYS A 88 14.03 -35.85 47.63
CA LYS A 88 14.39 -36.92 48.56
C LYS A 88 13.63 -38.21 48.29
N TYR A 89 12.32 -38.12 48.07
CA TYR A 89 11.47 -39.30 47.91
C TYR A 89 11.31 -39.74 46.46
N LYS A 90 12.06 -39.13 45.52
CA LYS A 90 12.03 -39.43 44.08
C LYS A 90 10.61 -39.55 43.53
N THR A 91 9.72 -38.66 44.00
CA THR A 91 8.33 -38.67 43.54
C THR A 91 8.31 -38.09 42.13
N ASP A 92 7.79 -38.87 41.18
CA ASP A 92 7.71 -38.46 39.77
C ASP A 92 6.88 -37.17 39.63
N ALA A 93 7.39 -36.22 38.85
CA ALA A 93 6.70 -35.00 38.48
C ALA A 93 5.39 -35.30 37.72
N SER A 94 5.26 -36.49 37.11
CA SER A 94 4.07 -36.94 36.39
C SER A 94 2.93 -37.46 37.27
N LEU A 95 2.93 -37.18 38.59
CA LEU A 95 2.03 -37.83 39.55
C LEU A 95 0.53 -37.65 39.25
N TYR A 96 0.15 -36.61 38.50
CA TYR A 96 -1.23 -36.33 38.10
C TYR A 96 -1.64 -36.99 36.77
N CYS A 97 -0.68 -37.43 35.96
CA CYS A 97 -0.88 -37.92 34.60
C CYS A 97 -2.01 -38.96 34.51
N GLY A 98 -1.93 -40.04 35.31
CA GLY A 98 -2.94 -41.11 35.28
C GLY A 98 -4.37 -40.61 35.56
N LYS A 99 -4.54 -39.82 36.63
CA LYS A 99 -5.85 -39.26 36.99
C LYS A 99 -6.37 -38.31 35.90
N ASN A 100 -5.49 -37.49 35.33
CA ASN A 100 -5.86 -36.57 34.27
C ASN A 100 -6.28 -37.31 32.99
N LEU A 101 -5.55 -38.35 32.60
CA LEU A 101 -5.89 -39.19 31.45
C LEU A 101 -7.24 -39.89 31.64
N ASP A 102 -7.52 -40.42 32.84
CA ASP A 102 -8.81 -41.02 33.15
C ASP A 102 -9.98 -40.03 33.05
N LEU A 103 -9.79 -38.79 33.54
CA LEU A 103 -10.78 -37.73 33.43
C LEU A 103 -10.95 -37.28 31.98
N LEU A 104 -9.85 -37.13 31.24
CA LEU A 104 -9.86 -36.73 29.84
C LEU A 104 -10.58 -37.76 28.98
N LEU A 105 -10.28 -39.06 29.14
CA LEU A 105 -10.94 -40.13 28.40
C LEU A 105 -12.46 -40.14 28.60
N LYS A 106 -12.92 -39.85 29.83
CA LYS A 106 -14.35 -39.74 30.15
C LYS A 106 -15.01 -38.49 29.57
N LYS A 107 -14.25 -37.40 29.44
CA LYS A 107 -14.75 -36.10 28.99
C LYS A 107 -14.76 -35.98 27.48
N ASP A 108 -13.63 -36.30 26.84
CA ASP A 108 -13.40 -36.16 25.41
C ASP A 108 -12.42 -37.24 24.92
N LYS A 109 -12.98 -38.28 24.30
CA LYS A 109 -12.21 -39.40 23.74
C LYS A 109 -11.31 -38.96 22.59
N LYS A 110 -11.72 -38.00 21.78
CA LYS A 110 -10.96 -37.54 20.61
C LYS A 110 -9.71 -36.78 21.07
N LEU A 111 -9.88 -35.86 22.02
CA LEU A 111 -8.74 -35.16 22.62
C LEU A 111 -7.80 -36.11 23.37
N TYR A 112 -8.35 -37.10 24.07
CA TYR A 112 -7.56 -38.16 24.69
C TYR A 112 -6.65 -38.85 23.67
N GLU A 113 -7.20 -39.28 22.52
CA GLU A 113 -6.44 -39.94 21.45
C GLU A 113 -5.29 -39.05 20.93
N TYR A 114 -5.51 -37.75 20.74
CA TYR A 114 -4.44 -36.81 20.36
C TYR A 114 -3.35 -36.67 21.44
N VAL A 115 -3.75 -36.62 22.71
CA VAL A 115 -2.80 -36.48 23.83
C VAL A 115 -1.91 -37.71 23.96
N ILE A 116 -2.43 -38.92 23.70
CA ILE A 116 -1.64 -40.16 23.82
C ILE A 116 -0.94 -40.60 22.53
N ASP A 117 -1.25 -40.01 21.37
CA ASP A 117 -0.62 -40.39 20.10
C ASP A 117 0.87 -40.06 20.09
N SER A 118 1.71 -41.09 20.15
CA SER A 118 3.17 -40.98 20.13
C SER A 118 3.73 -40.45 18.80
N ARG A 119 2.97 -40.49 17.70
CA ARG A 119 3.38 -39.96 16.38
C ARG A 119 3.21 -38.45 16.27
N LEU A 120 2.41 -37.85 17.15
CA LEU A 120 2.28 -36.40 17.28
C LEU A 120 3.38 -35.80 18.17
N SER A 121 4.31 -36.63 18.66
CA SER A 121 5.58 -36.11 19.15
C SER A 121 6.46 -35.76 17.96
N CYS A 122 6.83 -34.49 17.84
CA CYS A 122 8.04 -34.17 17.08
C CYS A 122 9.19 -34.91 17.79
N GLY A 123 9.71 -35.94 17.11
CA GLY A 123 10.84 -36.82 17.43
C GLY A 123 11.52 -36.68 18.81
N SER A 124 11.64 -37.81 19.50
CA SER A 124 12.59 -37.99 20.60
C SER A 124 14.03 -37.73 20.15
N GLU A 125 14.48 -36.48 20.34
CA GLU A 125 15.81 -36.04 20.80
C GLU A 125 15.88 -34.51 20.98
N GLU A 126 14.90 -33.75 20.49
CA GLU A 126 14.69 -32.32 20.85
C GLU A 126 13.21 -32.08 21.18
N ARG A 127 12.85 -32.07 22.48
CA ARG A 127 11.52 -31.61 22.89
C ARG A 127 11.33 -30.17 22.42
N LYS A 128 10.22 -29.88 21.72
CA LYS A 128 9.83 -28.52 21.29
C LYS A 128 9.86 -27.49 22.42
N TYR A 129 9.47 -27.90 23.62
CA TYR A 129 9.49 -27.07 24.81
C TYR A 129 10.51 -27.57 25.83
N GLN A 130 11.30 -26.64 26.37
CA GLN A 130 11.99 -26.85 27.62
C GLN A 130 11.00 -26.69 28.78
N ILE A 131 10.87 -27.74 29.60
CA ILE A 131 10.04 -27.74 30.80
C ILE A 131 10.96 -27.50 31.99
N ASP A 132 10.62 -26.54 32.84
CA ASP A 132 11.40 -26.19 34.02
C ASP A 132 10.49 -25.83 35.21
N TRP A 133 11.05 -25.87 36.42
CA TRP A 133 10.39 -25.38 37.62
C TRP A 133 10.49 -23.85 37.68
N ASN A 134 9.36 -23.18 37.85
CA ASN A 134 9.30 -21.74 38.06
C ASN A 134 9.68 -21.37 39.51
N ARG A 135 9.69 -20.07 39.84
CA ARG A 135 10.09 -19.59 41.18
C ARG A 135 9.19 -20.04 42.34
N ILE A 136 7.99 -20.54 42.05
CA ILE A 136 7.08 -21.11 43.06
C ILE A 136 7.07 -22.66 43.00
N PHE A 137 8.07 -23.25 42.36
CA PHE A 137 8.23 -24.69 42.21
C PHE A 137 7.02 -25.39 41.55
N ASP A 138 6.35 -24.68 40.66
CA ASP A 138 5.35 -25.24 39.73
C ASP A 138 5.96 -25.27 38.32
N ILE A 139 5.32 -25.91 37.35
CA ILE A 139 5.90 -26.05 36.02
C ILE A 139 5.76 -24.79 35.16
N SER A 140 6.74 -24.56 34.30
CA SER A 140 6.72 -23.58 33.22
C SER A 140 7.23 -24.21 31.94
N MET A 141 6.86 -23.65 30.79
CA MET A 141 7.41 -24.05 29.51
C MET A 141 8.03 -22.87 28.78
N ILE A 142 9.15 -23.14 28.11
CA ILE A 142 9.88 -22.17 27.31
C ILE A 142 10.13 -22.80 25.93
N ILE A 143 9.86 -22.04 24.87
CA ILE A 143 10.26 -22.38 23.51
C ILE A 143 11.30 -21.37 23.02
N GLU A 144 12.38 -21.86 22.41
CA GLU A 144 13.39 -21.05 21.75
C GLU A 144 13.17 -21.13 20.24
N LYS A 145 12.90 -19.98 19.60
CA LYS A 145 12.70 -19.89 18.16
C LYS A 145 14.02 -19.62 17.42
N GLU A 146 14.07 -19.90 16.12
CA GLU A 146 15.25 -19.80 15.23
C GLU A 146 16.04 -18.47 15.32
N LYS A 147 15.43 -17.38 15.81
CA LYS A 147 16.07 -16.07 16.04
C LYS A 147 16.62 -15.86 17.47
N ARG A 148 16.76 -16.91 18.29
CA ARG A 148 17.05 -16.85 19.75
C ARG A 148 16.00 -16.08 20.56
N GLU A 149 14.78 -15.96 20.03
CA GLU A 149 13.67 -15.39 20.79
C GLU A 149 13.13 -16.48 21.73
N LYS A 150 13.19 -16.21 23.05
CA LYS A 150 12.65 -17.10 24.08
C LYS A 150 11.24 -16.68 24.45
N ILE A 151 10.29 -17.58 24.29
CA ILE A 151 8.88 -17.36 24.65
C ILE A 151 8.56 -18.25 25.85
N ASN A 152 8.25 -17.63 26.99
CA ASN A 152 7.70 -18.34 28.13
C ASN A 152 6.19 -18.49 27.93
N ILE A 153 5.65 -19.71 28.04
CA ILE A 153 4.22 -20.02 27.88
C ILE A 153 3.38 -19.56 29.08
N CYS A 154 4.03 -19.31 30.21
CA CYS A 154 3.49 -18.63 31.38
C CYS A 154 4.62 -17.92 32.14
N SER A 155 4.26 -17.12 33.14
CA SER A 155 5.19 -16.41 34.01
C SER A 155 6.14 -17.38 34.70
N PHE A 156 7.46 -17.18 34.48
CA PHE A 156 8.50 -17.89 35.21
C PHE A 156 8.56 -17.48 36.71
N GLY A 157 7.93 -16.35 37.07
CA GLY A 157 7.84 -15.89 38.44
C GLY A 157 6.71 -16.57 39.21
N ASN A 158 5.48 -16.29 38.81
CA ASN A 158 4.28 -16.84 39.44
C ASN A 158 3.17 -16.93 38.37
N PRO A 159 2.91 -18.13 37.81
CA PRO A 159 1.90 -18.31 36.78
C PRO A 159 0.46 -18.12 37.30
N TRP A 160 0.19 -18.39 38.58
CA TRP A 160 -1.15 -18.19 39.17
C TRP A 160 -1.52 -16.71 39.24
N GLN A 161 -0.57 -15.83 39.53
CA GLN A 161 -0.82 -14.38 39.52
C GLN A 161 -1.03 -13.83 38.10
N GLU A 162 -0.32 -14.35 37.11
CA GLU A 162 -0.54 -14.02 35.70
C GLU A 162 -1.93 -14.50 35.23
N ALA A 163 -2.30 -15.72 35.62
CA ALA A 163 -3.61 -16.30 35.35
C ALA A 163 -4.76 -15.51 36.00
N LEU A 164 -4.59 -15.04 37.23
CA LEU A 164 -5.55 -14.17 37.89
C LEU A 164 -5.71 -12.83 37.18
N LEU A 165 -4.60 -12.20 36.77
CA LEU A 165 -4.66 -10.97 35.97
C LEU A 165 -5.45 -11.17 34.68
N TYR A 166 -5.26 -12.32 34.04
CA TYR A 166 -6.00 -12.71 32.85
C TYR A 166 -7.50 -12.92 33.15
N ALA A 167 -7.84 -13.67 34.20
CA ALA A 167 -9.23 -13.95 34.57
C ALA A 167 -10.02 -12.67 34.94
N HIS A 168 -9.38 -11.67 35.55
CA HIS A 168 -10.01 -10.37 35.84
C HIS A 168 -10.18 -9.49 34.58
N SER A 169 -9.62 -9.87 33.43
CA SER A 169 -9.77 -9.12 32.18
C SER A 169 -10.96 -9.58 31.33
N ILE A 170 -11.67 -10.61 31.78
CA ILE A 170 -12.86 -11.18 31.13
C ILE A 170 -14.06 -10.26 31.40
N ASN A 171 -14.98 -10.15 30.44
CA ASN A 171 -16.22 -9.41 30.62
C ASN A 171 -17.16 -10.14 31.59
N ASP A 172 -17.48 -9.52 32.74
CA ASP A 172 -18.37 -10.07 33.76
C ASP A 172 -19.80 -10.34 33.25
N ASN A 173 -20.23 -9.68 32.17
CA ASN A 173 -21.55 -9.85 31.56
C ASN A 173 -21.61 -10.97 30.51
N ALA A 174 -20.49 -11.63 30.20
CA ALA A 174 -20.46 -12.71 29.23
C ALA A 174 -20.85 -14.05 29.85
N ASP A 175 -21.73 -14.80 29.18
CA ASP A 175 -22.09 -16.16 29.57
C ASP A 175 -21.16 -17.21 28.93
N VAL A 176 -20.47 -16.82 27.85
CA VAL A 176 -19.59 -17.69 27.07
C VAL A 176 -18.26 -16.98 26.84
N CYS A 177 -17.15 -17.66 27.09
CA CYS A 177 -15.81 -17.16 26.74
C CYS A 177 -15.09 -18.12 25.80
N ILE A 178 -14.61 -17.58 24.68
CA ILE A 178 -13.74 -18.27 23.73
C ILE A 178 -12.30 -17.82 23.96
N ILE A 179 -11.41 -18.76 24.22
CA ILE A 179 -10.01 -18.53 24.55
C ILE A 179 -9.13 -19.12 23.45
N PHE A 180 -8.31 -18.28 22.83
CA PHE A 180 -7.25 -18.72 21.91
C PHE A 180 -5.95 -18.93 22.68
N GLY A 181 -5.57 -20.19 22.86
CA GLY A 181 -4.38 -20.61 23.60
C GLY A 181 -4.72 -21.24 24.95
N PHE A 182 -4.32 -22.49 25.13
CA PHE A 182 -4.46 -23.27 26.35
C PHE A 182 -3.26 -23.11 27.27
N GLY A 183 -2.04 -22.97 26.72
CA GLY A 183 -0.84 -22.81 27.54
C GLY A 183 -0.63 -24.01 28.45
N LEU A 184 -0.53 -23.77 29.75
CA LEU A 184 -0.53 -24.84 30.76
C LEU A 184 -1.87 -24.93 31.51
N GLY A 185 -2.87 -24.13 31.14
CA GLY A 185 -4.21 -24.11 31.74
C GLY A 185 -4.34 -23.37 33.06
N TYR A 186 -3.35 -22.58 33.48
CA TYR A 186 -3.44 -21.77 34.71
C TYR A 186 -4.59 -20.77 34.65
N HIS A 187 -4.69 -19.99 33.57
CA HIS A 187 -5.76 -19.00 33.37
C HIS A 187 -7.14 -19.63 33.33
N ILE A 188 -7.26 -20.82 32.73
CA ILE A 188 -8.53 -21.54 32.65
C ILE A 188 -8.98 -22.00 34.05
N GLN A 189 -8.05 -22.45 34.92
CA GLN A 189 -8.39 -22.82 36.29
C GLN A 189 -8.84 -21.64 37.15
N GLU A 190 -8.20 -20.48 36.98
CA GLU A 190 -8.63 -19.26 37.67
C GLU A 190 -9.98 -18.77 37.17
N MET A 191 -10.21 -18.83 35.85
CA MET A 191 -11.52 -18.52 35.27
C MET A 191 -12.61 -19.47 35.74
N ALA A 192 -12.33 -20.78 35.83
CA ALA A 192 -13.28 -21.77 36.33
C ALA A 192 -13.74 -21.48 37.76
N ALA A 193 -12.83 -20.96 38.60
CA ALA A 193 -13.13 -20.60 39.97
C ALA A 193 -13.89 -19.27 40.06
N MET A 194 -13.52 -18.29 39.24
CA MET A 194 -14.11 -16.94 39.24
C MET A 194 -15.48 -16.87 38.58
N TYR A 195 -15.70 -17.64 37.51
CA TYR A 195 -16.92 -17.67 36.70
C TYR A 195 -17.51 -19.09 36.65
N PRO A 196 -18.07 -19.59 37.75
CA PRO A 196 -18.52 -21.00 37.86
C PRO A 196 -19.66 -21.38 36.90
N ASN A 197 -20.37 -20.39 36.34
CA ASN A 197 -21.50 -20.59 35.44
C ASN A 197 -21.17 -20.38 33.96
N MET A 198 -20.00 -19.83 33.64
CA MET A 198 -19.60 -19.48 32.27
C MET A 198 -19.24 -20.74 31.47
N GLU A 199 -19.66 -20.79 30.20
CA GLU A 199 -19.17 -21.79 29.25
C GLU A 199 -17.83 -21.33 28.67
N ILE A 200 -16.78 -22.13 28.81
CA ILE A 200 -15.42 -21.77 28.40
C ILE A 200 -14.97 -22.71 27.28
N TYR A 201 -14.74 -22.16 26.09
CA TYR A 201 -14.19 -22.86 24.94
C TYR A 201 -12.73 -22.47 24.74
N VAL A 202 -11.81 -23.44 24.75
CA VAL A 202 -10.37 -23.18 24.62
C VAL A 202 -9.86 -23.83 23.36
N LEU A 203 -9.46 -23.02 22.39
CA LEU A 203 -8.89 -23.48 21.13
C LEU A 203 -7.36 -23.42 21.23
N GLU A 204 -6.70 -24.55 21.00
CA GLU A 204 -5.24 -24.68 21.07
C GLU A 204 -4.72 -25.42 19.84
N ASN A 205 -3.66 -24.89 19.22
CA ASN A 205 -3.05 -25.50 18.03
C ASN A 205 -1.86 -26.40 18.35
N ASP A 206 -1.30 -26.29 19.54
CA ASP A 206 -0.12 -27.04 19.94
C ASP A 206 -0.46 -28.08 21.00
N ILE A 207 -0.58 -29.33 20.57
CA ILE A 207 -0.94 -30.44 21.43
C ILE A 207 0.07 -30.66 22.57
N GLU A 208 1.34 -30.27 22.40
CA GLU A 208 2.37 -30.42 23.44
C GLU A 208 2.09 -29.54 24.67
N GLN A 209 1.41 -28.41 24.49
CA GLN A 209 1.00 -27.54 25.60
C GLN A 209 -0.05 -28.25 26.47
N ILE A 210 -1.07 -28.84 25.83
CA ILE A 210 -2.09 -29.65 26.51
C ILE A 210 -1.46 -30.88 27.17
N ARG A 211 -0.63 -31.62 26.44
CA ARG A 211 0.01 -32.85 26.91
C ARG A 211 0.92 -32.59 28.11
N THR A 212 1.72 -31.53 28.08
CA THR A 212 2.56 -31.14 29.24
C THR A 212 1.70 -30.84 30.46
N ALA A 213 0.60 -30.10 30.31
CA ALA A 213 -0.29 -29.82 31.44
C ALA A 213 -0.93 -31.11 32.00
N ILE A 214 -1.39 -32.01 31.13
CA ILE A 214 -1.94 -33.32 31.52
C ILE A 214 -0.91 -34.16 32.29
N ASN A 215 0.35 -34.13 31.88
CA ASN A 215 1.39 -34.93 32.52
C ASN A 215 1.73 -34.41 33.92
N TYR A 216 1.90 -33.10 34.06
CA TYR A 216 2.62 -32.53 35.21
C TYR A 216 1.78 -31.66 36.15
N ARG A 217 0.55 -31.26 35.78
CA ARG A 217 -0.32 -30.41 36.62
C ARG A 217 -1.55 -31.16 37.13
N ASN A 218 -2.11 -30.69 38.23
CA ASN A 218 -3.46 -31.12 38.62
C ASN A 218 -4.51 -30.43 37.73
N MET A 219 -5.10 -31.19 36.80
CA MET A 219 -6.07 -30.68 35.83
C MET A 219 -7.53 -30.98 36.22
N THR A 220 -7.77 -31.39 37.47
CA THR A 220 -9.10 -31.83 37.93
C THR A 220 -10.16 -30.75 37.71
N ASP A 221 -9.89 -29.50 38.05
CA ASP A 221 -10.84 -28.37 37.94
C ASP A 221 -11.27 -28.09 36.49
N ILE A 222 -10.43 -28.46 35.51
CA ILE A 222 -10.71 -28.30 34.08
C ILE A 222 -11.42 -29.54 33.53
N LEU A 223 -10.87 -30.73 33.80
CA LEU A 223 -11.33 -31.96 33.17
C LEU A 223 -12.65 -32.47 33.78
N ALA A 224 -12.88 -32.27 35.07
CA ALA A 224 -14.16 -32.64 35.70
C ALA A 224 -15.28 -31.60 35.47
N ASN A 225 -14.95 -30.36 35.09
CA ASN A 225 -15.94 -29.32 34.87
C ASN A 225 -16.58 -29.43 33.47
N ARG A 226 -17.89 -29.70 33.42
CA ARG A 226 -18.63 -29.91 32.16
C ARG A 226 -18.75 -28.67 31.27
N ARG A 227 -18.54 -27.48 31.81
CA ARG A 227 -18.65 -26.19 31.09
C ARG A 227 -17.36 -25.78 30.38
N ILE A 228 -16.26 -26.50 30.62
CA ILE A 228 -14.97 -26.21 29.99
C ILE A 228 -14.74 -27.20 28.87
N HIS A 229 -14.54 -26.70 27.66
CA HIS A 229 -14.34 -27.46 26.43
C HIS A 229 -12.95 -27.14 25.87
N ILE A 230 -12.08 -28.14 25.77
CA ILE A 230 -10.74 -27.98 25.18
C ILE A 230 -10.81 -28.54 23.76
N ILE A 231 -10.51 -27.70 22.77
CA ILE A 231 -10.58 -28.04 21.36
C ILE A 231 -9.19 -27.92 20.76
N TYR A 232 -8.62 -29.06 20.37
CA TYR A 232 -7.38 -29.08 19.59
C TYR A 232 -7.68 -28.76 18.13
N CYS A 233 -7.06 -27.69 17.60
CA CYS A 233 -7.23 -27.19 16.23
C CYS A 233 -5.86 -26.90 15.62
N ASN A 234 -5.35 -27.75 14.72
CA ASN A 234 -4.03 -27.53 14.11
C ASN A 234 -4.08 -26.59 12.90
N GLU A 235 -5.22 -26.54 12.20
CA GLU A 235 -5.37 -25.80 10.94
C GLU A 235 -6.31 -24.61 11.06
N ILE A 236 -6.13 -23.59 10.20
CA ILE A 236 -6.96 -22.37 10.18
C ILE A 236 -8.44 -22.70 9.96
N LEU A 237 -8.73 -23.65 9.07
CA LEU A 237 -10.10 -24.07 8.78
C LEU A 237 -10.77 -24.73 9.99
N GLU A 238 -10.02 -25.42 10.84
CA GLU A 238 -10.54 -25.99 12.08
C GLU A 238 -10.88 -24.90 13.10
N TYR A 239 -10.03 -23.86 13.23
CA TYR A 239 -10.37 -22.68 14.02
C TYR A 239 -11.66 -22.04 13.53
N ALA A 240 -11.77 -21.77 12.22
CA ALA A 240 -12.94 -21.13 11.63
C ALA A 240 -14.21 -21.96 11.85
N GLY A 241 -14.18 -23.27 11.59
CA GLY A 241 -15.33 -24.15 11.76
C GLY A 241 -15.77 -24.29 13.22
N ASN A 242 -14.83 -24.37 14.17
CA ASN A 242 -15.17 -24.41 15.59
C ASN A 242 -15.75 -23.09 16.09
N LEU A 243 -15.18 -21.95 15.66
CA LEU A 243 -15.72 -20.63 15.98
C LEU A 243 -17.13 -20.46 15.44
N GLU A 244 -17.37 -20.83 14.18
CA GLU A 244 -18.69 -20.77 13.56
C GLU A 244 -19.71 -21.62 14.33
N SER A 245 -19.34 -22.85 14.69
CA SER A 245 -20.18 -23.75 15.49
C SER A 245 -20.53 -23.16 16.87
N ILE A 246 -19.57 -22.55 17.56
CA ILE A 246 -19.80 -21.92 18.86
C ILE A 246 -20.69 -20.68 18.70
N ILE A 247 -20.40 -19.81 17.73
CA ILE A 247 -21.16 -18.57 17.48
C ILE A 247 -22.58 -18.86 17.01
N GLN A 248 -22.84 -19.98 16.35
CA GLN A 248 -24.21 -20.40 15.99
C GLN A 248 -25.01 -20.90 17.20
N LYS A 249 -24.34 -21.33 18.27
CA LYS A 249 -24.98 -21.89 19.46
C LYS A 249 -25.45 -20.82 20.45
N TYR A 250 -24.85 -19.63 20.43
CA TYR A 250 -25.08 -18.57 21.40
C TYR A 250 -25.26 -17.22 20.71
N ASP A 251 -26.00 -16.31 21.34
CA ASP A 251 -26.10 -14.94 20.86
C ASP A 251 -24.74 -14.25 20.93
N ARG A 252 -24.38 -13.45 19.93
CA ARG A 252 -23.05 -12.81 19.86
C ARG A 252 -22.78 -11.87 21.04
N ASP A 253 -23.82 -11.25 21.58
CA ASP A 253 -23.73 -10.24 22.64
C ASP A 253 -23.31 -10.83 24.00
N ILE A 254 -23.41 -12.15 24.17
CA ILE A 254 -23.03 -12.87 25.39
C ILE A 254 -21.71 -13.64 25.27
N ILE A 255 -21.00 -13.49 24.13
CA ILE A 255 -19.72 -14.16 23.87
C ILE A 255 -18.56 -13.17 24.05
N ASP A 256 -17.64 -13.50 24.96
CA ASP A 256 -16.34 -12.84 25.06
C ASP A 256 -15.25 -13.65 24.33
N CYS A 257 -14.29 -12.96 23.70
CA CYS A 257 -13.18 -13.57 22.96
C CYS A 257 -11.84 -13.08 23.49
N LYS A 258 -11.02 -13.97 24.05
CA LYS A 258 -9.77 -13.61 24.71
C LYS A 258 -8.61 -14.47 24.22
N MET A 259 -7.39 -13.95 24.31
CA MET A 259 -6.19 -14.62 23.78
C MET A 259 -5.14 -14.82 24.85
N TRP A 260 -4.73 -16.07 25.09
CA TRP A 260 -3.54 -16.37 25.87
C TRP A 260 -2.31 -16.15 24.99
N MET A 261 -1.81 -14.92 25.02
CA MET A 261 -0.73 -14.46 24.14
C MET A 261 0.54 -15.30 24.14
N PRO A 262 0.98 -15.90 25.26
CA PRO A 262 2.12 -16.79 25.23
C PRO A 262 1.96 -17.95 24.24
N SER A 263 0.80 -18.60 24.19
CA SER A 263 0.50 -19.67 23.23
C SER A 263 0.38 -19.12 21.81
N VAL A 264 -0.33 -17.99 21.61
CA VAL A 264 -0.47 -17.37 20.28
C VAL A 264 0.90 -16.99 19.68
N LYS A 265 1.84 -16.53 20.51
CA LYS A 265 3.21 -16.23 20.05
C LYS A 265 4.00 -17.48 19.67
N ALA A 266 3.72 -18.60 20.33
CA ALA A 266 4.38 -19.89 20.14
C ALA A 266 3.97 -20.57 18.83
N ILE A 267 2.80 -20.26 18.27
CA ILE A 267 2.31 -20.77 16.97
C ILE A 267 3.40 -20.73 15.89
N GLU A 268 3.57 -21.86 15.18
CA GLU A 268 4.53 -22.04 14.08
C GLU A 268 3.92 -21.68 12.73
N ASN A 269 2.64 -22.00 12.51
CA ASN A 269 1.92 -21.57 11.32
C ASN A 269 1.81 -20.03 11.30
N ASN A 270 2.62 -19.40 10.45
CA ASN A 270 2.72 -17.94 10.36
C ASN A 270 1.40 -17.29 9.94
N GLU A 271 0.61 -17.93 9.08
CA GLU A 271 -0.67 -17.40 8.62
C GLU A 271 -1.71 -17.37 9.75
N LEU A 272 -1.85 -18.47 10.48
CA LEU A 272 -2.72 -18.55 11.66
C LEU A 272 -2.30 -17.55 12.74
N LYS A 273 -0.99 -17.48 13.02
CA LYS A 273 -0.44 -16.53 13.99
C LYS A 273 -0.75 -15.09 13.58
N GLU A 274 -0.51 -14.74 12.33
CA GLU A 274 -0.78 -13.39 11.83
C GLU A 274 -2.28 -13.05 11.89
N LEU A 275 -3.17 -14.00 11.58
CA LEU A 275 -4.62 -13.83 11.66
C LEU A 275 -5.08 -13.55 13.10
N LEU A 276 -4.62 -14.35 14.07
CA LEU A 276 -4.96 -14.16 15.49
C LEU A 276 -4.37 -12.85 16.02
N GLU A 277 -3.13 -12.50 15.64
CA GLU A 277 -2.54 -11.23 16.03
C GLU A 277 -3.24 -10.00 15.39
N GLN A 278 -3.80 -10.15 14.19
CA GLN A 278 -4.64 -9.12 13.55
C GLN A 278 -5.95 -8.94 14.28
N TYR A 279 -6.64 -10.04 14.59
CA TYR A 279 -7.88 -10.04 15.35
C TYR A 279 -7.67 -9.35 16.70
N LYS A 280 -6.56 -9.63 17.38
CA LYS A 280 -6.16 -8.92 18.60
C LYS A 280 -6.14 -7.41 18.41
N ILE A 281 -5.44 -6.90 17.40
CA ILE A 281 -5.29 -5.45 17.20
C ILE A 281 -6.65 -4.79 16.96
N SER A 282 -7.51 -5.44 16.17
CA SER A 282 -8.88 -4.98 15.94
C SER A 282 -9.69 -4.94 17.24
N PHE A 283 -9.71 -6.03 17.99
CA PHE A 283 -10.50 -6.19 19.22
C PHE A 283 -10.04 -5.24 20.34
N PHE A 284 -8.74 -5.19 20.62
CA PHE A 284 -8.19 -4.29 21.65
C PHE A 284 -8.35 -2.82 21.28
N SER A 285 -8.37 -2.46 20.00
CA SER A 285 -8.66 -1.08 19.61
C SER A 285 -10.11 -0.72 19.89
N MET A 286 -11.05 -1.64 19.69
CA MET A 286 -12.47 -1.41 20.00
C MET A 286 -12.71 -1.36 21.52
N GLU A 287 -12.23 -2.34 22.28
CA GLU A 287 -12.42 -2.41 23.74
C GLU A 287 -11.74 -1.23 24.47
N TYR A 288 -10.53 -0.85 24.05
CA TYR A 288 -9.80 0.25 24.69
C TYR A 288 -10.42 1.62 24.41
N PHE A 289 -11.08 1.81 23.26
CA PHE A 289 -11.72 3.08 22.89
C PHE A 289 -13.25 3.03 22.98
N GLU A 290 -13.85 1.97 23.51
CA GLU A 290 -15.30 1.74 23.44
C GLU A 290 -16.10 2.96 23.92
N ASN A 291 -15.76 3.47 25.10
CA ASN A 291 -16.40 4.66 25.68
C ASN A 291 -16.20 5.92 24.82
N ASP A 292 -15.01 6.10 24.25
CA ASP A 292 -14.73 7.25 23.38
C ASP A 292 -15.47 7.12 22.04
N LEU A 293 -15.54 5.93 21.45
CA LEU A 293 -16.24 5.64 20.20
C LEU A 293 -17.74 5.87 20.35
N ILE A 294 -18.34 5.39 21.44
CA ILE A 294 -19.76 5.59 21.76
C ILE A 294 -20.05 7.08 21.97
N ARG A 295 -19.25 7.78 22.79
CA ARG A 295 -19.40 9.23 23.03
C ARG A 295 -19.30 10.02 21.73
N ASN A 296 -18.29 9.71 20.91
CA ASN A 296 -18.07 10.38 19.64
C ASN A 296 -19.23 10.14 18.68
N PHE A 297 -19.72 8.91 18.59
CA PHE A 297 -20.87 8.57 17.75
C PHE A 297 -22.11 9.39 18.13
N ASP A 298 -22.49 9.36 19.40
CA ASP A 298 -23.70 10.05 19.86
C ASP A 298 -23.61 11.58 19.64
N ASN A 299 -22.42 12.17 19.86
CA ASN A 299 -22.16 13.59 19.58
C ASN A 299 -22.20 13.91 18.08
N ASN A 300 -21.57 13.08 17.24
CA ASN A 300 -21.48 13.32 15.81
C ASN A 300 -22.83 13.17 15.11
N ILE A 301 -23.64 12.19 15.50
CA ILE A 301 -25.01 12.05 14.98
C ILE A 301 -25.85 13.29 15.28
N SER A 302 -25.63 13.90 16.46
CA SER A 302 -26.34 15.12 16.88
C SER A 302 -25.99 16.36 16.03
N LEU A 303 -24.89 16.34 15.27
CA LEU A 303 -24.53 17.41 14.34
C LEU A 303 -25.41 17.43 13.08
N ASN A 304 -26.09 16.32 12.77
CA ASN A 304 -26.98 16.16 11.63
C ASN A 304 -26.33 16.56 10.29
N ASP A 305 -25.08 16.17 10.09
CA ASP A 305 -24.35 16.36 8.83
C ASP A 305 -24.88 15.43 7.72
N ASP A 306 -24.70 15.83 6.47
CA ASP A 306 -25.07 15.03 5.28
C ASP A 306 -24.26 13.73 5.24
N ASN A 307 -24.77 12.71 4.54
CA ASN A 307 -24.04 11.45 4.42
C ASN A 307 -23.01 11.50 3.28
N ILE A 308 -21.90 10.80 3.45
CA ILE A 308 -20.87 10.64 2.42
C ILE A 308 -21.40 10.09 1.09
N ASP A 309 -22.52 9.36 1.05
CA ASP A 309 -23.15 8.93 -0.20
C ASP A 309 -23.43 10.08 -1.19
N ASP A 310 -23.63 11.30 -0.69
CA ASP A 310 -23.91 12.48 -1.53
C ASP A 310 -22.73 12.89 -2.41
N ILE A 311 -21.50 12.48 -2.05
CA ILE A 311 -20.30 12.75 -2.87
C ILE A 311 -20.12 11.70 -3.97
N ARG A 312 -20.91 10.62 -4.03
CA ARG A 312 -20.78 9.54 -5.03
C ARG A 312 -20.77 10.07 -6.46
N LYS A 313 -21.58 11.09 -6.75
CA LYS A 313 -21.62 11.78 -8.06
C LYS A 313 -20.30 12.43 -8.47
N ASN A 314 -19.46 12.76 -7.50
CA ASN A 314 -18.14 13.36 -7.72
C ASN A 314 -17.04 12.30 -7.87
N VAL A 315 -17.32 11.04 -7.57
CA VAL A 315 -16.36 9.93 -7.58
C VAL A 315 -16.62 8.95 -8.73
N ILE A 316 -17.88 8.63 -9.01
CA ILE A 316 -18.26 7.61 -9.98
C ILE A 316 -17.69 7.92 -11.37
N GLY A 317 -16.98 6.96 -11.97
CA GLY A 317 -16.36 7.10 -13.29
C GLY A 317 -15.22 8.12 -13.39
N LYS A 318 -14.81 8.77 -12.30
CA LYS A 318 -13.70 9.74 -12.26
C LYS A 318 -12.38 9.08 -11.82
N ASN A 319 -11.27 9.76 -12.08
CA ASN A 319 -9.99 9.40 -11.48
C ASN A 319 -9.95 9.94 -10.04
N VAL A 320 -9.84 9.08 -9.04
CA VAL A 320 -9.67 9.50 -7.64
C VAL A 320 -8.18 9.53 -7.31
N ILE A 321 -7.69 10.68 -6.86
CA ILE A 321 -6.34 10.81 -6.32
C ILE A 321 -6.43 10.85 -4.80
N LEU A 322 -5.94 9.80 -4.14
CA LEU A 322 -5.75 9.73 -2.69
C LEU A 322 -4.37 10.29 -2.35
N ILE A 323 -4.34 11.38 -1.58
CA ILE A 323 -3.10 11.96 -1.06
C ILE A 323 -2.91 11.57 0.41
N ALA A 324 -1.93 10.71 0.67
CA ALA A 324 -1.50 10.28 1.98
C ALA A 324 -0.26 11.06 2.48
N ALA A 325 0.20 10.79 3.70
CA ALA A 325 1.21 11.59 4.41
C ALA A 325 2.65 11.02 4.35
N GLY A 326 2.91 10.07 3.46
CA GLY A 326 4.20 9.42 3.27
C GLY A 326 5.22 10.33 2.56
N PRO A 327 6.52 10.28 2.93
CA PRO A 327 7.61 11.04 2.32
C PRO A 327 7.59 11.16 0.80
N SER A 328 7.22 10.08 0.10
CA SER A 328 7.27 10.05 -1.36
C SER A 328 6.31 11.02 -2.06
N LEU A 329 5.37 11.64 -1.34
CA LEU A 329 4.54 12.72 -1.87
C LEU A 329 5.39 13.85 -2.48
N GLU A 330 6.54 14.16 -1.89
CA GLU A 330 7.43 15.24 -2.37
C GLU A 330 7.86 15.04 -3.83
N ASN A 331 8.05 13.79 -4.25
CA ASN A 331 8.46 13.44 -5.61
C ASN A 331 7.37 13.79 -6.65
N GLU A 332 6.11 13.76 -6.25
CA GLU A 332 4.96 13.92 -7.16
C GLU A 332 4.31 15.31 -7.09
N LEU A 333 4.75 16.21 -6.19
CA LEU A 333 4.11 17.52 -5.99
C LEU A 333 4.04 18.37 -7.26
N VAL A 334 5.11 18.41 -8.05
CA VAL A 334 5.17 19.20 -9.28
C VAL A 334 4.19 18.66 -10.32
N SER A 335 4.19 17.35 -10.53
CA SER A 335 3.28 16.69 -11.47
C SER A 335 1.83 16.76 -11.03
N LEU A 336 1.55 16.59 -9.73
CA LEU A 336 0.23 16.75 -9.15
C LEU A 336 -0.32 18.15 -9.40
N LYS A 337 0.49 19.19 -9.14
CA LYS A 337 0.08 20.57 -9.38
C LYS A 337 -0.21 20.83 -10.85
N ALA A 338 0.68 20.40 -11.75
CA ALA A 338 0.49 20.57 -13.19
C ALA A 338 -0.80 19.90 -13.69
N VAL A 339 -1.11 18.69 -13.23
CA VAL A 339 -2.34 17.98 -13.60
C VAL A 339 -3.58 18.69 -13.07
N LEU A 340 -3.55 19.19 -11.82
CA LEU A 340 -4.69 19.88 -11.21
C LEU A 340 -4.93 21.29 -11.78
N GLU A 341 -3.92 21.90 -12.41
CA GLU A 341 -4.04 23.16 -13.16
C GLU A 341 -4.43 22.92 -14.63
N SER A 342 -4.44 21.67 -15.11
CA SER A 342 -4.81 21.31 -16.48
C SER A 342 -6.32 21.04 -16.65
N ASN A 343 -6.75 20.89 -17.91
CA ASN A 343 -8.12 20.51 -18.25
C ASN A 343 -8.53 19.12 -17.71
N GLU A 344 -7.58 18.26 -17.32
CA GLU A 344 -7.88 16.97 -16.68
C GLU A 344 -8.56 17.11 -15.32
N ARG A 345 -8.41 18.27 -14.65
CA ARG A 345 -8.96 18.52 -13.30
C ARG A 345 -10.44 18.20 -13.18
N GLN A 346 -11.24 18.45 -14.22
CA GLN A 346 -12.70 18.19 -14.22
C GLN A 346 -13.06 16.70 -14.06
N ASN A 347 -12.14 15.81 -14.46
CA ASN A 347 -12.28 14.36 -14.41
C ASN A 347 -11.60 13.74 -13.17
N ILE A 348 -11.08 14.59 -12.26
CA ILE A 348 -10.32 14.17 -11.10
C ILE A 348 -11.07 14.54 -9.82
N CYS A 349 -11.14 13.62 -8.87
CA CYS A 349 -11.57 13.85 -7.49
C CYS A 349 -10.37 13.65 -6.55
N VAL A 350 -9.95 14.68 -5.85
CA VAL A 350 -8.80 14.65 -4.93
C VAL A 350 -9.28 14.53 -3.50
N ILE A 351 -8.90 13.45 -2.82
CA ILE A 351 -9.21 13.24 -1.41
C ILE A 351 -7.89 13.14 -0.65
N CYS A 352 -7.65 14.04 0.31
CA CYS A 352 -6.43 14.02 1.11
C CYS A 352 -6.71 13.58 2.56
N VAL A 353 -5.72 12.96 3.19
CA VAL A 353 -5.81 12.62 4.61
C VAL A 353 -5.56 13.86 5.47
N GLY A 354 -6.27 14.01 6.60
CA GLY A 354 -6.23 15.20 7.45
C GLY A 354 -4.81 15.69 7.78
N LYS A 355 -3.89 14.78 8.12
CA LYS A 355 -2.52 15.10 8.54
C LYS A 355 -1.69 15.93 7.53
N ILE A 356 -1.96 15.84 6.23
CA ILE A 356 -1.16 16.51 5.18
C ILE A 356 -1.85 17.75 4.57
N SER A 357 -3.14 17.93 4.88
CA SER A 357 -4.01 18.96 4.31
C SER A 357 -3.42 20.38 4.36
N ARG A 358 -2.92 20.83 5.52
CA ARG A 358 -2.32 22.17 5.68
C ARG A 358 -1.18 22.43 4.68
N LYS A 359 -0.29 21.45 4.51
CA LYS A 359 0.87 21.60 3.62
C LYS A 359 0.48 21.61 2.14
N LEU A 360 -0.55 20.88 1.75
CA LEU A 360 -1.09 20.95 0.39
C LEU A 360 -1.60 22.36 0.10
N LEU A 361 -2.32 22.96 1.04
CA LEU A 361 -2.84 24.33 0.90
C LEU A 361 -1.72 25.37 0.84
N GLU A 362 -0.66 25.23 1.66
CA GLU A 362 0.55 26.06 1.59
C GLU A 362 1.22 25.98 0.21
N ASN A 363 1.17 24.81 -0.45
CA ASN A 363 1.68 24.58 -1.81
C ASN A 363 0.67 24.93 -2.92
N LYS A 364 -0.46 25.57 -2.58
CA LYS A 364 -1.56 25.93 -3.49
C LYS A 364 -2.22 24.73 -4.18
N ILE A 365 -2.18 23.56 -3.57
CA ILE A 365 -2.88 22.35 -4.02
C ILE A 365 -4.17 22.23 -3.22
N LYS A 366 -5.31 22.44 -3.88
CA LYS A 366 -6.63 22.39 -3.25
C LYS A 366 -7.30 21.02 -3.49
N PRO A 367 -7.41 20.15 -2.47
CA PRO A 367 -8.18 18.92 -2.60
C PRO A 367 -9.69 19.21 -2.66
N ASP A 368 -10.46 18.24 -3.19
CA ASP A 368 -11.93 18.30 -3.16
C ASP A 368 -12.47 17.93 -1.78
N TYR A 369 -11.76 17.05 -1.05
CA TYR A 369 -12.16 16.56 0.25
C TYR A 369 -10.97 16.32 1.17
N ILE A 370 -11.20 16.50 2.47
CA ILE A 370 -10.28 16.12 3.54
C ILE A 370 -10.92 14.97 4.33
N ALA A 371 -10.20 13.89 4.58
CA ALA A 371 -10.71 12.74 5.33
C ALA A 371 -10.07 12.61 6.72
N VAL A 372 -10.87 12.27 7.74
CA VAL A 372 -10.43 12.00 9.12
C VAL A 372 -11.18 10.81 9.71
N THR A 373 -10.49 9.96 10.48
CA THR A 373 -11.08 8.73 11.05
C THR A 373 -10.72 8.49 12.52
N ASP A 374 -9.76 9.24 13.07
CA ASP A 374 -9.23 9.01 14.41
C ASP A 374 -10.27 9.33 15.50
N ALA A 375 -10.45 8.41 16.46
CA ALA A 375 -11.39 8.57 17.57
C ALA A 375 -10.84 9.38 18.76
N LYS A 376 -9.52 9.63 18.81
CA LYS A 376 -8.88 10.30 19.95
C LYS A 376 -8.98 11.81 19.86
N ASP A 377 -9.43 12.45 20.94
CA ASP A 377 -9.51 13.91 21.05
C ASP A 377 -8.16 14.63 20.81
N SER A 378 -7.04 13.95 21.07
CA SER A 378 -5.70 14.50 20.87
C SER A 378 -5.30 14.66 19.39
N THR A 379 -6.13 14.23 18.42
CA THR A 379 -5.85 14.39 16.99
C THR A 379 -6.28 15.73 16.41
N ARG A 380 -6.83 16.64 17.22
CA ARG A 380 -7.24 18.00 16.77
C ARG A 380 -6.17 18.77 15.99
N TRP A 381 -4.90 18.54 16.29
CA TRP A 381 -3.79 19.18 15.55
C TRP A 381 -3.77 18.84 14.06
N GLN A 382 -4.40 17.74 13.61
CA GLN A 382 -4.46 17.34 12.21
C GLN A 382 -5.22 18.34 11.33
N ILE A 383 -6.22 19.03 11.89
CA ILE A 383 -7.04 20.02 11.19
C ILE A 383 -6.82 21.44 11.70
N SER A 384 -5.88 21.64 12.63
CA SER A 384 -5.62 22.96 13.18
C SER A 384 -5.21 23.92 12.06
N GLY A 385 -5.71 25.16 12.08
CA GLY A 385 -5.40 26.18 11.08
C GLY A 385 -6.02 25.95 9.70
N ILE A 386 -6.92 24.97 9.55
CA ILE A 386 -7.67 24.71 8.31
C ILE A 386 -9.15 24.45 8.57
N GLU A 387 -9.65 24.75 9.77
CA GLU A 387 -11.02 24.48 10.21
C GLU A 387 -12.07 25.17 9.32
N ASP A 388 -11.70 26.29 8.70
CA ASP A 388 -12.52 27.14 7.84
C ASP A 388 -11.98 27.24 6.39
N CYS A 389 -11.14 26.29 5.96
CA CYS A 389 -10.48 26.35 4.65
C CYS A 389 -11.43 26.20 3.44
N GLY A 390 -12.73 26.02 3.68
CA GLY A 390 -13.77 25.90 2.66
C GLY A 390 -13.74 24.58 1.88
N ILE A 391 -13.04 23.57 2.36
CA ILE A 391 -12.99 22.23 1.76
C ILE A 391 -13.89 21.29 2.56
N PRO A 392 -14.74 20.48 1.93
CA PRO A 392 -15.57 19.55 2.69
C PRO A 392 -14.77 18.47 3.44
N LEU A 393 -15.20 18.16 4.67
CA LEU A 393 -14.64 17.12 5.53
C LEU A 393 -15.44 15.82 5.39
N LEU A 394 -14.74 14.70 5.18
CA LEU A 394 -15.27 13.33 5.25
C LEU A 394 -14.83 12.72 6.58
N TYR A 395 -15.77 12.22 7.37
CA TYR A 395 -15.41 11.66 8.67
C TYR A 395 -16.24 10.41 9.01
N LEU A 396 -15.62 9.48 9.75
CA LEU A 396 -16.35 8.34 10.30
C LEU A 396 -17.25 8.80 11.44
N SER A 397 -18.41 8.15 11.58
CA SER A 397 -19.36 8.43 12.66
C SER A 397 -18.74 8.38 14.06
N THR A 398 -17.65 7.64 14.26
CA THR A 398 -16.91 7.54 15.54
C THR A 398 -15.63 8.38 15.61
N ALA A 399 -15.37 9.25 14.62
CA ALA A 399 -14.23 10.17 14.66
C ALA A 399 -14.36 11.13 15.85
N ALA A 400 -13.23 11.62 16.36
CA ALA A 400 -13.16 12.48 17.53
C ALA A 400 -14.12 13.68 17.41
N SER A 401 -15.16 13.69 18.25
CA SER A 401 -16.28 14.64 18.11
C SER A 401 -15.85 16.09 18.32
N ASN A 402 -14.80 16.33 19.10
CA ASN A 402 -14.19 17.66 19.27
C ASN A 402 -13.48 18.17 17.98
N VAL A 403 -12.97 17.25 17.14
CA VAL A 403 -12.36 17.57 15.84
C VAL A 403 -13.46 17.93 14.85
N VAL A 404 -14.46 17.06 14.73
CA VAL A 404 -15.60 17.23 13.81
C VAL A 404 -16.37 18.51 14.12
N SER A 405 -16.76 18.73 15.38
CA SER A 405 -17.53 19.92 15.79
C SER A 405 -16.78 21.24 15.62
N SER A 406 -15.43 21.21 15.66
CA SER A 406 -14.61 22.41 15.44
C SER A 406 -14.47 22.80 13.96
N TYR A 407 -14.75 21.88 13.03
CA TYR A 407 -14.64 22.13 11.60
C TYR A 407 -15.87 22.89 11.09
N THR A 408 -15.70 24.07 10.53
CA THR A 408 -16.83 24.96 10.16
C THR A 408 -17.28 24.78 8.71
N GLY A 409 -16.45 24.17 7.86
CA GLY A 409 -16.81 23.83 6.49
C GLY A 409 -17.89 22.74 6.38
N LYS A 410 -18.31 22.43 5.15
CA LYS A 410 -19.25 21.33 4.88
C LYS A 410 -18.67 20.02 5.42
N ARG A 411 -19.47 19.20 6.07
CA ARG A 411 -19.05 17.89 6.59
C ARG A 411 -19.97 16.79 6.05
N TYR A 412 -19.39 15.60 5.88
CA TYR A 412 -20.09 14.39 5.48
C TYR A 412 -19.75 13.24 6.42
N ILE A 413 -20.78 12.65 7.02
CA ILE A 413 -20.65 11.51 7.93
C ILE A 413 -20.66 10.19 7.15
N ALA A 414 -19.78 9.27 7.54
CA ALA A 414 -19.68 7.92 7.00
C ALA A 414 -19.91 6.88 8.11
N TYR A 415 -20.64 5.82 7.81
CA TYR A 415 -20.89 4.71 8.73
C TYR A 415 -19.97 3.53 8.41
N GLN A 416 -19.32 3.00 9.43
CA GLN A 416 -18.37 1.91 9.28
C GLN A 416 -18.95 0.55 9.67
N ASN A 417 -18.42 -0.49 9.04
CA ASN A 417 -18.57 -1.88 9.44
C ASN A 417 -17.75 -2.18 10.71
N GLY A 418 -18.24 -3.07 11.56
CA GLY A 418 -17.62 -3.45 12.83
C GLY A 418 -17.98 -2.53 14.01
N PHE A 419 -18.98 -1.65 13.88
CA PHE A 419 -19.51 -0.86 14.99
C PHE A 419 -21.04 -0.83 14.94
N GLU A 420 -21.68 -1.59 15.83
CA GLU A 420 -23.11 -1.92 15.79
C GLU A 420 -24.03 -0.71 15.64
N LYS A 421 -23.78 0.38 16.39
CA LYS A 421 -24.58 1.62 16.28
C LYS A 421 -24.50 2.25 14.89
N ALA A 422 -23.33 2.22 14.23
CA ALA A 422 -23.16 2.73 12.88
C ALA A 422 -23.83 1.82 11.84
N GLU A 423 -23.76 0.50 12.02
CA GLU A 423 -24.43 -0.48 11.16
C GLU A 423 -25.94 -0.30 11.18
N LYS A 424 -26.54 -0.22 12.38
CA LYS A 424 -27.98 0.05 12.54
C LYS A 424 -28.39 1.38 11.90
N MET A 425 -27.58 2.43 12.10
CA MET A 425 -27.87 3.75 11.53
C MET A 425 -27.82 3.73 10.00
N ALA A 426 -26.81 3.05 9.43
CA ALA A 426 -26.68 2.89 7.99
C ALA A 426 -27.86 2.10 7.40
N GLU A 427 -28.30 1.04 8.07
CA GLU A 427 -29.47 0.26 7.66
C GLU A 427 -30.75 1.10 7.67
N ILE A 428 -31.04 1.80 8.78
CA ILE A 428 -32.22 2.65 8.93
C ILE A 428 -32.27 3.73 7.84
N LYS A 429 -31.13 4.38 7.59
CA LYS A 429 -31.03 5.47 6.61
C LYS A 429 -30.75 5.00 5.18
N LYS A 430 -30.58 3.68 4.96
CA LYS A 430 -30.20 3.06 3.68
C LYS A 430 -28.90 3.63 3.08
N ASN A 431 -27.93 3.92 3.95
CA ASN A 431 -26.62 4.43 3.57
C ASN A 431 -25.61 3.31 3.33
N THR A 432 -24.57 3.63 2.57
CA THR A 432 -23.43 2.72 2.36
C THR A 432 -22.65 2.52 3.65
N LEU A 433 -22.34 1.25 3.97
CA LEU A 433 -21.37 0.88 5.00
C LEU A 433 -19.96 0.76 4.39
N PHE A 434 -18.96 1.25 5.13
CA PHE A 434 -17.55 1.28 4.71
C PHE A 434 -16.66 0.43 5.62
N ASP A 435 -15.64 -0.19 5.02
CA ASP A 435 -14.57 -0.88 5.75
C ASP A 435 -13.40 0.09 5.97
N THR A 436 -12.82 0.10 7.18
CA THR A 436 -11.93 1.21 7.60
C THR A 436 -10.46 0.84 7.70
N GLY A 437 -10.09 -0.45 7.65
CA GLY A 437 -8.71 -0.95 7.50
C GLY A 437 -7.64 -0.46 8.50
N GLY A 438 -8.02 0.33 9.51
CA GLY A 438 -7.14 0.87 10.56
C GLY A 438 -6.42 2.20 10.22
N SER A 439 -6.69 2.82 9.06
CA SER A 439 -6.07 4.08 8.63
C SER A 439 -7.06 4.97 7.87
N VAL A 440 -6.83 6.28 7.87
CA VAL A 440 -7.61 7.22 7.03
C VAL A 440 -7.47 6.83 5.55
N ALA A 441 -6.27 6.43 5.11
CA ALA A 441 -6.02 6.05 3.72
C ALA A 441 -6.83 4.81 3.32
N THR A 442 -6.92 3.78 4.19
CA THR A 442 -7.68 2.57 3.90
C THR A 442 -9.18 2.84 3.80
N PHE A 443 -9.70 3.75 4.64
CA PHE A 443 -11.08 4.24 4.50
C PHE A 443 -11.32 4.94 3.17
N VAL A 444 -10.44 5.85 2.74
CA VAL A 444 -10.62 6.55 1.46
C VAL A 444 -10.52 5.59 0.26
N ILE A 445 -9.64 4.58 0.33
CA ILE A 445 -9.56 3.52 -0.69
C ILE A 445 -10.91 2.80 -0.80
N ASP A 446 -11.53 2.41 0.32
CA ASP A 446 -12.83 1.75 0.29
C ASP A 446 -13.95 2.65 -0.24
N VAL A 447 -13.93 3.94 0.11
CA VAL A 447 -14.85 4.95 -0.45
C VAL A 447 -14.74 5.01 -1.97
N ALA A 448 -13.52 5.15 -2.51
CA ALA A 448 -13.29 5.23 -3.94
C ALA A 448 -13.78 3.99 -4.69
N ILE A 449 -13.53 2.81 -4.11
CA ILE A 449 -13.96 1.52 -4.67
C ILE A 449 -15.48 1.37 -4.66
N ARG A 450 -16.12 1.56 -3.50
CA ARG A 450 -17.58 1.40 -3.34
C ARG A 450 -18.36 2.41 -4.19
N PHE A 451 -17.79 3.58 -4.44
CA PHE A 451 -18.37 4.59 -5.32
C PHE A 451 -18.00 4.41 -6.79
N LYS A 452 -17.26 3.35 -7.15
CA LYS A 452 -16.94 2.94 -8.52
C LYS A 452 -16.21 4.03 -9.30
N CYS A 453 -15.09 4.52 -8.75
CA CYS A 453 -14.18 5.36 -9.53
C CYS A 453 -13.65 4.63 -10.76
N LYS A 454 -13.20 5.37 -11.77
CA LYS A 454 -12.55 4.80 -12.97
C LYS A 454 -11.14 4.31 -12.63
N SER A 455 -10.39 5.14 -11.93
CA SER A 455 -9.03 4.84 -11.47
C SER A 455 -8.87 5.33 -10.04
N LEU A 456 -8.13 4.59 -9.23
CA LEU A 456 -7.68 4.99 -7.90
C LEU A 456 -6.16 5.17 -7.94
N ILE A 457 -5.70 6.40 -7.70
CA ILE A 457 -4.28 6.78 -7.77
C ILE A 457 -3.84 7.18 -6.36
N CYS A 458 -2.96 6.37 -5.76
CA CYS A 458 -2.46 6.60 -4.41
C CYS A 458 -1.10 7.31 -4.45
N VAL A 459 -1.01 8.47 -3.80
CA VAL A 459 0.19 9.32 -3.73
C VAL A 459 0.60 9.51 -2.27
N GLY A 460 1.89 9.36 -1.95
CA GLY A 460 2.38 9.43 -0.58
C GLY A 460 1.87 8.30 0.33
N LEU A 461 1.45 7.16 -0.24
CA LEU A 461 0.99 5.97 0.47
C LEU A 461 2.16 5.00 0.72
N ASP A 462 3.16 5.46 1.47
CA ASP A 462 4.45 4.77 1.49
C ASP A 462 4.40 3.42 2.23
N LEU A 463 3.65 3.30 3.32
CA LEU A 463 3.50 2.04 4.10
C LEU A 463 4.82 1.33 4.48
N GLY A 464 5.91 2.10 4.49
CA GLY A 464 7.27 1.66 4.70
C GLY A 464 8.16 2.90 4.80
N TYR A 465 9.37 2.69 5.30
CA TYR A 465 10.33 3.75 5.57
C TYR A 465 11.38 3.78 4.46
N ALA A 466 11.16 4.65 3.48
CA ALA A 466 12.20 5.06 2.53
C ALA A 466 13.09 6.11 3.24
N GLY A 467 14.28 5.71 3.70
CA GLY A 467 15.21 6.58 4.44
C GLY A 467 15.01 6.63 5.97
N GLU A 468 15.52 7.68 6.64
CA GLU A 468 15.49 7.83 8.12
C GLU A 468 14.21 8.46 8.70
N SER A 469 13.26 8.85 7.85
CA SER A 469 12.10 9.68 8.22
C SER A 469 10.76 8.94 8.10
N SER A 470 9.83 9.22 9.02
CA SER A 470 8.52 8.55 9.07
C SER A 470 7.39 9.25 8.30
N HIS A 471 7.55 10.52 7.89
CA HIS A 471 6.52 11.32 7.21
C HIS A 471 7.14 12.40 6.30
N ALA A 472 6.42 12.81 5.24
CA ALA A 472 6.85 13.87 4.32
C ALA A 472 6.98 15.25 4.98
N LEU A 473 7.81 16.08 4.37
CA LEU A 473 7.94 17.52 4.59
C LEU A 473 8.36 17.88 6.03
N GLY A 474 8.95 16.96 6.80
CA GLY A 474 9.44 17.24 8.16
C GLY A 474 8.42 17.08 9.30
N VAL A 475 7.29 16.38 9.09
CA VAL A 475 6.30 16.08 10.17
C VAL A 475 6.63 14.80 10.95
N GLY A 476 7.76 14.14 10.64
CA GLY A 476 8.10 12.80 11.15
C GLY A 476 9.10 12.78 12.32
N LYS A 477 9.02 11.72 13.14
CA LYS A 477 10.09 11.32 14.08
C LYS A 477 11.15 10.49 13.34
N LYS A 478 12.44 10.67 13.66
CA LYS A 478 13.54 9.81 13.20
C LYS A 478 13.41 8.39 13.77
N ILE A 479 13.77 7.38 12.98
CA ILE A 479 13.66 5.97 13.36
C ILE A 479 14.83 5.58 14.28
N VAL A 480 14.56 5.35 15.56
CA VAL A 480 15.59 5.07 16.59
C VAL A 480 15.80 3.57 16.87
N ASP A 481 14.81 2.71 16.61
CA ASP A 481 14.88 1.27 16.92
C ASP A 481 14.53 0.38 15.71
N LYS A 482 15.53 -0.30 15.16
CA LYS A 482 15.40 -1.19 13.98
C LYS A 482 15.04 -2.63 14.34
N ASN A 483 15.10 -3.03 15.62
CA ASN A 483 14.94 -4.44 16.03
C ASN A 483 13.49 -4.94 15.91
N ARG A 484 12.51 -4.05 15.74
CA ARG A 484 11.07 -4.38 15.64
C ARG A 484 10.49 -4.21 14.22
N LEU A 485 11.33 -3.97 13.22
CA LEU A 485 10.91 -3.68 11.85
C LEU A 485 10.98 -4.94 10.97
N LYS A 486 10.01 -5.07 10.06
CA LYS A 486 9.99 -6.08 8.99
C LYS A 486 10.63 -5.50 7.72
N LYS A 487 11.13 -6.37 6.85
CA LYS A 487 11.58 -6.01 5.50
C LYS A 487 10.49 -6.32 4.49
N VAL A 488 10.25 -5.40 3.56
CA VAL A 488 9.30 -5.55 2.46
C VAL A 488 9.93 -4.98 1.18
N GLU A 489 9.45 -5.45 0.04
CA GLU A 489 9.84 -4.90 -1.26
C GLU A 489 9.24 -3.51 -1.44
N ALA A 490 10.03 -2.60 -2.01
CA ALA A 490 9.64 -1.25 -2.38
C ALA A 490 9.30 -1.16 -3.86
N VAL A 491 8.60 -0.09 -4.23
CA VAL A 491 8.41 0.29 -5.63
C VAL A 491 9.80 0.46 -6.28
N GLY A 492 10.00 -0.18 -7.43
CA GLY A 492 11.32 -0.25 -8.10
C GLY A 492 12.22 -1.43 -7.66
N GLY A 493 11.80 -2.25 -6.70
CA GLY A 493 12.44 -3.55 -6.38
C GLY A 493 13.49 -3.52 -5.25
N GLU A 494 13.72 -2.37 -4.61
CA GLU A 494 14.56 -2.29 -3.42
C GLU A 494 13.89 -2.91 -2.19
N VAL A 495 14.64 -3.14 -1.10
CA VAL A 495 14.08 -3.64 0.16
C VAL A 495 14.10 -2.54 1.21
N ILE A 496 12.91 -2.18 1.72
CA ILE A 496 12.74 -1.17 2.77
C ILE A 496 12.22 -1.80 4.07
N TYR A 497 12.35 -1.04 5.16
CA TYR A 497 11.79 -1.44 6.45
C TYR A 497 10.35 -0.95 6.61
N THR A 498 9.51 -1.73 7.26
CA THR A 498 8.17 -1.35 7.67
C THR A 498 7.87 -1.81 9.09
N ASN A 499 6.97 -1.13 9.79
CA ASN A 499 6.51 -1.58 11.10
C ASN A 499 5.29 -2.50 10.95
N LYS A 500 4.92 -3.18 12.04
CA LYS A 500 3.78 -4.11 12.02
C LYS A 500 2.47 -3.46 11.56
N ASN A 501 2.14 -2.25 12.00
CA ASN A 501 0.87 -1.60 11.65
C ASN A 501 0.82 -1.19 10.18
N LEU A 502 1.91 -0.62 9.64
CA LEU A 502 1.99 -0.24 8.23
C LEU A 502 1.91 -1.45 7.31
N ASP A 503 2.56 -2.57 7.67
CA ASP A 503 2.45 -3.83 6.95
C ASP A 503 1.02 -4.40 6.98
N LEU A 504 0.31 -4.24 8.11
CA LEU A 504 -1.11 -4.61 8.21
C LEU A 504 -2.00 -3.78 7.30
N TYR A 505 -1.79 -2.46 7.23
CA TYR A 505 -2.53 -1.59 6.30
C TYR A 505 -2.26 -1.99 4.85
N ARG A 506 -0.99 -2.27 4.50
CA ARG A 506 -0.60 -2.76 3.17
C ARG A 506 -1.34 -4.04 2.80
N LYS A 507 -1.30 -5.07 3.65
CA LYS A 507 -2.01 -6.34 3.43
C LYS A 507 -3.52 -6.17 3.35
N TRP A 508 -4.10 -5.28 4.15
CA TRP A 508 -5.52 -4.96 4.07
C TRP A 508 -5.87 -4.36 2.70
N ILE A 509 -5.06 -3.43 2.19
CA ILE A 509 -5.25 -2.83 0.85
C ILE A 509 -5.13 -3.90 -0.22
N GLU A 510 -4.09 -4.74 -0.19
CA GLU A 510 -3.88 -5.85 -1.14
C GLU A 510 -5.11 -6.77 -1.21
N LYS A 511 -5.67 -7.13 -0.04
CA LYS A 511 -6.91 -7.92 0.03
C LYS A 511 -8.12 -7.15 -0.50
N ARG A 512 -8.20 -5.84 -0.27
CA ARG A 512 -9.34 -5.03 -0.71
C ARG A 512 -9.35 -4.84 -2.22
N VAL A 513 -8.19 -4.62 -2.82
CA VAL A 513 -8.03 -4.38 -4.26
C VAL A 513 -8.05 -5.68 -5.07
N SER A 514 -7.62 -6.82 -4.51
CA SER A 514 -7.63 -8.11 -5.23
C SER A 514 -9.02 -8.57 -5.66
N ASN A 515 -10.06 -8.09 -4.97
CA ASN A 515 -11.46 -8.36 -5.30
C ASN A 515 -12.02 -7.47 -6.42
N GLU A 516 -11.28 -6.44 -6.85
CA GLU A 516 -11.76 -5.43 -7.81
C GLU A 516 -11.08 -5.59 -9.17
N LYS A 517 -11.89 -5.75 -10.22
CA LYS A 517 -11.39 -5.92 -11.61
C LYS A 517 -11.68 -4.75 -12.54
N ASN A 518 -12.60 -3.87 -12.15
CA ASN A 518 -13.14 -2.83 -13.03
C ASN A 518 -12.53 -1.44 -12.78
N ILE A 519 -11.69 -1.31 -11.77
CA ILE A 519 -11.07 -0.05 -11.36
C ILE A 519 -9.58 -0.16 -11.62
N ASN A 520 -9.00 0.83 -12.28
CA ASN A 520 -7.55 0.87 -12.46
C ASN A 520 -6.89 1.29 -11.14
N MET A 521 -6.18 0.37 -10.49
CA MET A 521 -5.52 0.60 -9.20
C MET A 521 -4.07 0.99 -9.43
N ILE A 522 -3.68 2.21 -9.07
CA ILE A 522 -2.35 2.76 -9.34
C ILE A 522 -1.68 3.24 -8.05
N ASN A 523 -0.45 2.77 -7.83
CA ASN A 523 0.44 3.25 -6.80
C ASN A 523 1.46 4.23 -7.41
N ALA A 524 1.26 5.52 -7.15
CA ALA A 524 2.18 6.61 -7.53
C ALA A 524 3.08 7.03 -6.37
N SER A 525 3.29 6.13 -5.39
CA SER A 525 4.14 6.36 -4.22
C SER A 525 5.45 5.57 -4.35
N HIS A 526 6.49 6.02 -3.67
CA HIS A 526 7.83 5.39 -3.69
C HIS A 526 8.14 4.61 -2.40
N GLY A 527 7.11 4.04 -1.78
CA GLY A 527 7.23 3.24 -0.56
C GLY A 527 7.18 1.73 -0.82
N ALA A 528 6.56 0.99 0.09
CA ALA A 528 6.36 -0.45 -0.03
C ALA A 528 5.48 -0.77 -1.24
N ARG A 529 5.85 -1.81 -1.99
CA ARG A 529 5.05 -2.35 -3.09
C ARG A 529 3.71 -2.85 -2.53
N ILE A 530 2.62 -2.49 -3.21
CA ILE A 530 1.27 -2.95 -2.86
C ILE A 530 0.80 -3.88 -3.99
N ASN A 531 0.73 -5.17 -3.70
CA ASN A 531 0.31 -6.16 -4.68
C ASN A 531 -1.13 -5.91 -5.17
N GLY A 532 -1.34 -5.98 -6.48
CA GLY A 532 -2.61 -5.66 -7.12
C GLY A 532 -2.76 -4.19 -7.56
N MET A 533 -1.73 -3.37 -7.38
CA MET A 533 -1.67 -2.00 -7.91
C MET A 533 -0.54 -1.84 -8.94
N GLU A 534 -0.80 -1.13 -10.02
CA GLU A 534 0.19 -0.77 -11.04
C GLU A 534 1.10 0.37 -10.55
N GLU A 535 2.40 0.30 -10.80
CA GLU A 535 3.38 1.30 -10.37
C GLU A 535 3.63 2.34 -11.48
N LYS A 536 3.12 3.57 -11.30
CA LYS A 536 3.24 4.66 -12.30
C LYS A 536 3.32 6.03 -11.62
N SER A 537 4.11 6.95 -12.15
CA SER A 537 4.13 8.35 -11.71
C SER A 537 2.88 9.11 -12.17
N ILE A 538 2.52 10.21 -11.50
CA ILE A 538 1.41 11.08 -11.94
C ILE A 538 1.66 11.59 -13.37
N LYS A 539 2.91 11.92 -13.68
CA LYS A 539 3.31 12.37 -15.00
C LYS A 539 2.99 11.35 -16.09
N ASP A 540 3.23 10.07 -15.83
CA ASP A 540 2.99 9.01 -16.81
C ASP A 540 1.50 8.69 -16.97
N ILE A 541 0.72 8.81 -15.89
CA ILE A 541 -0.72 8.56 -15.89
C ILE A 541 -1.45 9.59 -16.75
N PHE A 542 -1.09 10.88 -16.61
CA PHE A 542 -1.76 12.00 -17.26
C PHE A 542 -0.98 12.59 -18.44
N ARG A 543 0.02 11.88 -18.98
CA ARG A 543 0.78 12.34 -20.14
C ARG A 543 -0.17 12.48 -21.33
N LYS A 544 -0.31 13.70 -21.86
CA LYS A 544 -1.00 13.93 -23.13
C LYS A 544 -0.29 13.12 -24.21
N LYS A 545 -1.00 12.16 -24.81
CA LYS A 545 -0.56 11.51 -26.04
C LYS A 545 -0.83 12.50 -27.17
N TYR A 546 0.21 12.87 -27.89
CA TYR A 546 0.10 13.67 -29.10
C TYR A 546 -0.08 12.75 -30.28
N GLU A 547 -1.05 13.03 -31.14
CA GLU A 547 -1.17 12.38 -32.44
C GLU A 547 -0.26 13.11 -33.43
N VAL A 548 0.77 12.41 -33.91
CA VAL A 548 1.77 12.96 -34.83
C VAL A 548 1.63 12.31 -36.20
N LEU A 549 1.36 13.13 -37.21
CA LEU A 549 1.22 12.71 -38.60
C LEU A 549 2.46 13.11 -39.41
N ALA A 550 3.12 12.15 -40.04
CA ALA A 550 4.07 12.44 -41.11
C ALA A 550 3.33 12.60 -42.44
N VAL A 551 3.63 13.69 -43.15
CA VAL A 551 3.15 13.91 -44.52
C VAL A 551 4.35 14.07 -45.44
N ILE A 552 4.39 13.23 -46.47
CA ILE A 552 5.42 13.20 -47.50
C ILE A 552 4.80 13.71 -48.80
N PRO A 553 5.03 14.99 -49.18
CA PRO A 553 4.51 15.54 -50.42
C PRO A 553 5.37 15.06 -51.59
N ALA A 554 4.78 14.32 -52.53
CA ALA A 554 5.48 13.76 -53.67
C ALA A 554 4.67 13.96 -54.97
N ARG A 555 4.85 15.10 -55.62
CA ARG A 555 4.21 15.36 -56.92
C ARG A 555 4.92 14.62 -58.06
N SER A 556 4.16 14.26 -59.09
CA SER A 556 4.69 13.79 -60.37
C SER A 556 5.14 14.96 -61.26
N GLY A 557 5.95 14.71 -62.29
CA GLY A 557 6.30 15.75 -63.27
C GLY A 557 7.51 16.66 -62.95
N SER A 558 8.46 16.19 -62.12
CA SER A 558 9.72 16.91 -61.88
C SER A 558 10.51 17.15 -63.19
N LYS A 559 10.88 18.42 -63.46
CA LYS A 559 11.52 18.87 -64.71
C LYS A 559 13.06 18.86 -64.68
N SER A 560 13.69 19.13 -63.54
CA SER A 560 15.17 19.16 -63.41
C SER A 560 15.77 17.75 -63.42
N VAL A 561 15.20 16.86 -62.60
CA VAL A 561 15.46 15.42 -62.63
C VAL A 561 14.13 14.72 -62.91
N LYS A 562 14.03 14.05 -64.06
CA LYS A 562 12.79 13.37 -64.47
C LYS A 562 12.41 12.31 -63.44
N ASP A 563 11.16 12.34 -62.98
CA ASP A 563 10.57 11.42 -62.01
C ASP A 563 11.41 11.25 -60.72
N LYS A 564 12.09 12.32 -60.31
CA LYS A 564 13.02 12.40 -59.17
C LYS A 564 12.57 11.64 -57.92
N ASN A 565 11.31 11.83 -57.50
CA ASN A 565 10.77 11.24 -56.28
C ASN A 565 10.71 9.70 -56.31
N ILE A 566 10.59 9.08 -57.48
CA ILE A 566 10.57 7.60 -57.62
C ILE A 566 11.84 7.05 -58.28
N ARG A 567 12.76 7.91 -58.68
CA ARG A 567 14.05 7.49 -59.26
C ARG A 567 14.83 6.67 -58.23
N LEU A 568 15.40 5.55 -58.69
CA LEU A 568 16.17 4.66 -57.83
C LEU A 568 17.49 5.29 -57.41
N ILE A 569 17.64 5.57 -56.12
CA ILE A 569 18.89 6.01 -55.49
C ILE A 569 19.39 4.89 -54.57
N ALA A 570 20.64 4.45 -54.80
CA ALA A 570 21.24 3.30 -54.12
C ALA A 570 20.34 2.04 -54.06
N GLY A 571 19.51 1.81 -55.08
CA GLY A 571 18.69 0.60 -55.22
C GLY A 571 17.25 0.71 -54.71
N LYS A 572 16.82 1.86 -54.18
CA LYS A 572 15.42 2.10 -53.75
C LYS A 572 14.86 3.39 -54.36
N PRO A 573 13.54 3.50 -54.61
CA PRO A 573 12.92 4.77 -55.01
C PRO A 573 13.21 5.84 -53.96
N MET A 574 13.54 7.06 -54.39
CA MET A 574 13.94 8.15 -53.48
C MET A 574 12.90 8.42 -52.36
N ILE A 575 11.61 8.37 -52.68
CA ILE A 575 10.51 8.54 -51.71
C ILE A 575 10.53 7.49 -50.60
N ALA A 576 10.99 6.26 -50.88
CA ALA A 576 11.01 5.17 -49.92
C ALA A 576 11.86 5.50 -48.69
N TYR A 577 12.95 6.26 -48.85
CA TYR A 577 13.79 6.67 -47.73
C TYR A 577 13.02 7.54 -46.73
N SER A 578 12.22 8.49 -47.23
CA SER A 578 11.40 9.35 -46.34
C SER A 578 10.30 8.56 -45.63
N ILE A 579 9.70 7.59 -46.32
CA ILE A 579 8.72 6.66 -45.72
C ILE A 579 9.38 5.83 -44.61
N GLU A 580 10.53 5.21 -44.89
CA GLU A 580 11.25 4.39 -43.92
C GLU A 580 11.73 5.19 -42.70
N HIS A 581 12.20 6.43 -42.89
CA HIS A 581 12.57 7.30 -41.76
C HIS A 581 11.36 7.61 -40.88
N ALA A 582 10.21 7.92 -41.50
CA ALA A 582 8.98 8.20 -40.77
C ALA A 582 8.49 6.98 -39.98
N LEU A 583 8.47 5.79 -40.61
CA LEU A 583 8.02 4.54 -40.00
C LEU A 583 8.94 4.05 -38.86
N LYS A 584 10.23 4.40 -38.91
CA LYS A 584 11.19 4.07 -37.85
C LYS A 584 11.16 5.06 -36.69
N SER A 585 10.47 6.20 -36.82
CA SER A 585 10.34 7.23 -35.79
C SER A 585 9.24 6.83 -34.79
N PRO A 586 9.56 6.44 -33.54
CA PRO A 586 8.54 5.96 -32.60
C PRO A 586 7.51 7.01 -32.19
N SER A 587 7.81 8.30 -32.37
CA SER A 587 6.86 9.37 -32.07
C SER A 587 5.83 9.60 -33.19
N ILE A 588 6.01 9.04 -34.39
CA ILE A 588 5.09 9.21 -35.52
C ILE A 588 4.02 8.11 -35.49
N ASN A 589 2.74 8.52 -35.49
CA ASN A 589 1.60 7.60 -35.42
C ASN A 589 1.14 7.12 -36.79
N ARG A 590 1.16 8.01 -37.79
CA ARG A 590 0.72 7.74 -39.17
C ARG A 590 1.68 8.36 -40.17
N VAL A 591 1.83 7.71 -41.32
CA VAL A 591 2.70 8.15 -42.42
C VAL A 591 1.87 8.21 -43.69
N ILE A 592 1.65 9.40 -44.21
CA ILE A 592 0.87 9.63 -45.43
C ILE A 592 1.77 10.18 -46.53
N VAL A 593 1.63 9.62 -47.73
CA VAL A 593 2.16 10.22 -48.96
C VAL A 593 1.03 10.94 -49.68
N SER A 594 1.21 12.24 -49.93
CA SER A 594 0.32 13.04 -50.76
C SER A 594 0.89 13.11 -52.17
N THR A 595 0.22 12.49 -53.14
CA THR A 595 0.67 12.42 -54.54
C THR A 595 -0.51 12.46 -55.52
N ASP A 596 -0.27 13.01 -56.69
CA ASP A 596 -1.16 13.06 -57.87
C ASP A 596 -1.02 11.84 -58.79
N SER A 597 -0.01 10.98 -58.56
CA SER A 597 0.26 9.82 -59.43
C SER A 597 -0.10 8.49 -58.76
N GLU A 598 -0.91 7.69 -59.45
CA GLU A 598 -1.19 6.30 -59.05
C GLU A 598 0.08 5.45 -58.93
N VAL A 599 1.08 5.68 -59.79
CA VAL A 599 2.35 4.95 -59.76
C VAL A 599 3.09 5.26 -58.45
N TYR A 600 3.15 6.54 -58.07
CA TYR A 600 3.81 6.96 -56.84
C TYR A 600 3.04 6.46 -55.61
N ALA A 601 1.70 6.45 -55.70
CA ALA A 601 0.84 5.93 -54.66
C ALA A 601 1.09 4.43 -54.42
N ASN A 602 1.17 3.64 -55.49
CA ASN A 602 1.43 2.20 -55.39
C ASN A 602 2.81 1.91 -54.79
N ILE A 603 3.86 2.59 -55.27
CA ILE A 603 5.20 2.47 -54.69
C ILE A 603 5.18 2.84 -53.20
N SER A 604 4.50 3.92 -52.83
CA SER A 604 4.44 4.38 -51.44
C SER A 604 3.77 3.34 -50.51
N LYS A 605 2.69 2.71 -50.99
CA LYS A 605 2.00 1.62 -50.28
C LYS A 605 2.89 0.39 -50.12
N GLU A 606 3.68 0.04 -51.14
CA GLU A 606 4.64 -1.08 -51.05
C GLU A 606 5.69 -0.87 -49.95
N TYR A 607 6.07 0.38 -49.68
CA TYR A 607 6.98 0.75 -48.60
C TYR A 607 6.29 1.02 -47.25
N GLY A 608 4.97 0.81 -47.15
CA GLY A 608 4.22 0.85 -45.89
C GLY A 608 3.61 2.21 -45.53
N ALA A 609 3.66 3.21 -46.42
CA ALA A 609 2.93 4.46 -46.22
C ALA A 609 1.47 4.34 -46.65
N GLU A 610 0.62 5.16 -46.02
CA GLU A 610 -0.77 5.34 -46.40
C GLU A 610 -0.87 6.34 -47.55
N VAL A 611 -1.83 6.10 -48.46
CA VAL A 611 -2.19 7.05 -49.53
C VAL A 611 -3.71 7.09 -49.58
N PRO A 612 -4.36 7.80 -48.64
CA PRO A 612 -5.81 7.74 -48.46
C PRO A 612 -6.56 8.47 -49.59
N PHE A 613 -5.89 9.37 -50.29
CA PHE A 613 -6.40 10.10 -51.44
C PHE A 613 -5.35 10.20 -52.54
N LEU A 614 -5.80 10.41 -53.78
CA LEU A 614 -4.96 11.02 -54.81
C LEU A 614 -5.15 12.53 -54.75
N ARG A 615 -4.05 13.26 -54.83
CA ARG A 615 -4.03 14.71 -54.79
C ARG A 615 -4.71 15.25 -56.06
N PRO A 616 -5.73 16.13 -55.94
CA PRO A 616 -6.33 16.81 -57.08
C PRO A 616 -5.31 17.60 -57.91
N ASP A 617 -5.52 17.67 -59.23
CA ASP A 617 -4.63 18.33 -60.18
C ASP A 617 -4.34 19.80 -59.83
N GLU A 618 -5.32 20.51 -59.26
CA GLU A 618 -5.20 21.90 -58.81
C GLU A 618 -4.10 22.11 -57.75
N TYR A 619 -3.83 21.09 -56.93
CA TYR A 619 -2.77 21.10 -55.90
C TYR A 619 -1.47 20.41 -56.36
N ALA A 620 -1.40 20.02 -57.63
CA ALA A 620 -0.25 19.33 -58.24
C ALA A 620 0.49 20.20 -59.29
N THR A 621 0.05 21.43 -59.51
CA THR A 621 0.69 22.37 -60.46
C THR A 621 2.07 22.85 -60.00
N ASP A 622 2.89 23.37 -60.92
CA ASP A 622 4.20 23.98 -60.60
C ASP A 622 4.07 25.22 -59.69
N THR A 623 2.88 25.81 -59.58
CA THR A 623 2.56 26.99 -58.78
C THR A 623 1.83 26.66 -57.47
N ALA A 624 1.50 25.40 -57.22
CA ALA A 624 0.82 24.98 -56.00
C ALA A 624 1.73 25.22 -54.79
N LEU A 625 1.19 25.83 -53.73
CA LEU A 625 1.93 26.11 -52.52
C LEU A 625 1.88 24.89 -51.58
N ASP A 626 2.92 24.72 -50.75
CA ASP A 626 2.92 23.65 -49.73
C ASP A 626 1.67 23.74 -48.85
N ILE A 627 1.22 24.95 -48.48
CA ILE A 627 0.04 25.14 -47.64
C ILE A 627 -1.23 24.49 -48.20
N ASP A 628 -1.44 24.54 -49.53
CA ASP A 628 -2.63 23.98 -50.17
C ASP A 628 -2.64 22.44 -50.09
N VAL A 629 -1.46 21.84 -50.24
CA VAL A 629 -1.25 20.39 -50.11
C VAL A 629 -1.59 19.90 -48.70
N PHE A 630 -1.13 20.62 -47.68
CA PHE A 630 -1.36 20.27 -46.29
C PHE A 630 -2.80 20.54 -45.86
N LYS A 631 -3.41 21.64 -46.34
CA LYS A 631 -4.84 21.91 -46.14
C LYS A 631 -5.70 20.79 -46.72
N HIS A 632 -5.43 20.36 -47.95
CA HIS A 632 -6.14 19.24 -48.56
C HIS A 632 -6.00 17.97 -47.73
N ALA A 633 -4.77 17.60 -47.37
CA ALA A 633 -4.50 16.39 -46.61
C ALA A 633 -5.22 16.38 -45.24
N LEU A 634 -5.11 17.48 -44.48
CA LEU A 634 -5.73 17.59 -43.16
C LEU A 634 -7.26 17.67 -43.23
N SER A 635 -7.80 18.32 -44.26
CA SER A 635 -9.26 18.40 -44.46
C SER A 635 -9.84 17.05 -44.83
N TYR A 636 -9.22 16.32 -45.77
CA TYR A 636 -9.64 14.97 -46.14
C TYR A 636 -9.66 14.02 -44.93
N LEU A 637 -8.58 13.99 -44.15
CA LEU A 637 -8.50 13.12 -42.96
C LEU A 637 -9.55 13.47 -41.91
N LYS A 638 -9.85 14.76 -41.75
CA LYS A 638 -10.88 15.22 -40.84
C LYS A 638 -12.28 14.85 -41.33
N GLU A 639 -12.57 15.02 -42.61
CA GLU A 639 -13.90 14.83 -43.19
C GLU A 639 -14.24 13.35 -43.41
N GLU A 640 -13.32 12.59 -43.99
CA GLU A 640 -13.56 11.19 -44.38
C GLU A 640 -13.22 10.19 -43.26
N GLU A 641 -12.25 10.51 -42.39
CA GLU A 641 -11.77 9.59 -41.36
C GLU A 641 -12.01 10.08 -39.93
N ASN A 642 -12.52 11.31 -39.74
CA ASN A 642 -12.65 11.96 -38.44
C ASN A 642 -11.33 11.98 -37.65
N TYR A 643 -10.20 12.09 -38.36
CA TYR A 643 -8.86 12.12 -37.80
C TYR A 643 -8.25 13.53 -37.85
N VAL A 644 -7.78 14.04 -36.72
CA VAL A 644 -7.10 15.33 -36.61
C VAL A 644 -5.83 15.14 -35.78
N PRO A 645 -4.62 15.22 -36.38
CA PRO A 645 -3.38 15.14 -35.62
C PRO A 645 -3.16 16.40 -34.78
N ASP A 646 -2.39 16.32 -33.70
CA ASP A 646 -1.91 17.50 -32.96
C ASP A 646 -0.70 18.15 -33.65
N ILE A 647 0.19 17.31 -34.20
CA ILE A 647 1.47 17.71 -34.79
C ILE A 647 1.61 17.09 -36.18
N VAL A 648 2.15 17.86 -37.11
CA VAL A 648 2.47 17.43 -38.46
C VAL A 648 3.98 17.51 -38.69
N VAL A 649 4.53 16.46 -39.29
CA VAL A 649 5.94 16.35 -39.69
C VAL A 649 6.00 16.30 -41.22
N GLN A 650 6.57 17.31 -41.85
CA GLN A 650 6.83 17.32 -43.29
C GLN A 650 8.20 16.69 -43.57
N LEU A 651 8.19 15.62 -44.37
CA LEU A 651 9.42 14.95 -44.83
C LEU A 651 9.45 14.94 -46.35
N ARG A 652 10.29 15.78 -46.95
CA ARG A 652 10.37 15.94 -48.42
C ARG A 652 11.17 14.81 -49.07
N PRO A 653 10.66 14.08 -50.09
CA PRO A 653 11.38 12.98 -50.74
C PRO A 653 12.80 13.31 -51.19
N THR A 654 13.08 14.58 -51.54
CA THR A 654 14.36 15.06 -52.08
C THR A 654 15.54 15.00 -51.11
N TYR A 655 15.28 14.66 -49.83
CA TYR A 655 16.27 14.46 -48.78
C TYR A 655 16.33 12.98 -48.39
N PRO A 656 17.00 12.10 -49.16
CA PRO A 656 17.02 10.67 -48.87
C PRO A 656 17.93 10.29 -47.70
N ILE A 657 18.70 11.23 -47.15
CA ILE A 657 19.59 11.03 -46.00
C ILE A 657 19.12 11.95 -44.87
N ARG A 658 18.66 11.36 -43.76
CA ARG A 658 18.26 12.06 -42.53
C ARG A 658 18.55 11.20 -41.31
N ASP A 659 18.88 11.84 -40.20
CA ASP A 659 18.89 11.15 -38.90
C ASP A 659 17.45 11.10 -38.35
N ILE A 660 17.01 9.91 -37.94
CA ILE A 660 15.73 9.70 -37.29
C ILE A 660 15.71 10.43 -35.92
N GLN A 661 16.87 10.53 -35.27
CA GLN A 661 16.97 11.22 -33.99
C GLN A 661 16.70 12.72 -34.12
N ASP A 662 16.98 13.33 -35.29
CA ASP A 662 16.63 14.72 -35.55
C ASP A 662 15.11 14.91 -35.59
N ILE A 663 14.38 13.98 -36.24
CA ILE A 663 12.90 13.98 -36.27
C ILE A 663 12.34 13.90 -34.85
N GLU A 664 12.82 12.93 -34.06
CA GLU A 664 12.39 12.73 -32.68
C GLU A 664 12.68 13.94 -31.78
N ASN A 665 13.87 14.55 -31.93
CA ASN A 665 14.25 15.73 -31.17
C ASN A 665 13.36 16.93 -31.48
N MET A 666 13.02 17.15 -32.75
CA MET A 666 12.15 18.25 -33.16
C MET A 666 10.70 18.06 -32.68
N ILE A 667 10.15 16.84 -32.78
CA ILE A 667 8.81 16.52 -32.24
C ILE A 667 8.81 16.75 -30.73
N LYS A 668 9.80 16.21 -30.03
CA LYS A 668 9.94 16.39 -28.58
C LYS A 668 10.03 17.87 -28.20
N TYR A 669 10.83 18.66 -28.92
CA TYR A 669 10.95 20.08 -28.66
C TYR A 669 9.61 20.79 -28.77
N LEU A 670 8.82 20.51 -29.82
CA LEU A 670 7.51 21.12 -30.00
C LEU A 670 6.50 20.69 -28.91
N ILE A 671 6.58 19.43 -28.44
CA ILE A 671 5.76 18.94 -27.33
C ILE A 671 6.11 19.65 -26.01
N GLU A 672 7.40 19.89 -25.77
CA GLU A 672 7.90 20.54 -24.55
C GLU A 672 7.70 22.05 -24.52
N HIS A 673 7.43 22.69 -25.68
CA HIS A 673 7.24 24.13 -25.81
C HIS A 673 5.87 24.46 -26.45
N PRO A 674 4.77 24.47 -25.67
CA PRO A 674 3.41 24.73 -26.15
C PRO A 674 3.24 26.03 -26.95
N ASP A 675 4.01 27.07 -26.61
CA ASP A 675 3.92 28.40 -27.23
C ASP A 675 4.66 28.51 -28.58
N VAL A 676 5.44 27.49 -28.96
CA VAL A 676 6.12 27.43 -30.26
C VAL A 676 5.17 26.85 -31.30
N ASP A 677 5.09 27.49 -32.46
CA ASP A 677 4.23 27.07 -33.58
C ASP A 677 4.90 25.99 -34.43
N SER A 678 6.18 26.18 -34.74
CA SER A 678 6.95 25.25 -35.57
C SER A 678 8.42 25.17 -35.18
N VAL A 679 9.03 24.04 -35.53
CA VAL A 679 10.46 23.78 -35.47
C VAL A 679 10.97 23.56 -36.89
N ARG A 680 11.97 24.33 -37.29
CA ARG A 680 12.52 24.36 -38.64
C ARG A 680 13.97 23.96 -38.64
N CYS A 681 14.35 23.04 -39.54
CA CYS A 681 15.75 22.71 -39.71
C CYS A 681 16.52 23.85 -40.39
N VAL A 682 17.65 24.20 -39.80
CA VAL A 682 18.52 25.29 -40.25
C VAL A 682 19.98 24.83 -40.25
N ALA A 683 20.79 25.48 -41.07
CA ALA A 683 22.25 25.31 -41.05
C ALA A 683 22.94 26.67 -41.19
N PRO A 684 24.17 26.83 -40.69
CA PRO A 684 24.91 28.08 -40.85
C PRO A 684 25.03 28.48 -42.33
N ALA A 685 24.58 29.68 -42.68
CA ALA A 685 24.62 30.15 -44.06
C ALA A 685 26.09 30.38 -44.48
N LYS A 686 26.55 29.65 -45.52
CA LYS A 686 27.91 29.81 -46.08
C LYS A 686 28.06 31.18 -46.71
N GLU A 687 27.15 31.49 -47.63
CA GLU A 687 26.94 32.81 -48.19
C GLU A 687 25.92 33.55 -47.32
N ILE A 688 26.31 34.71 -46.77
CA ILE A 688 25.49 35.45 -45.81
C ILE A 688 24.81 36.66 -46.47
N PRO A 689 23.56 37.01 -46.14
CA PRO A 689 22.83 38.12 -46.76
C PRO A 689 23.56 39.47 -46.67
N TYR A 690 24.32 39.71 -45.61
CA TYR A 690 25.15 40.92 -45.42
C TYR A 690 26.25 41.10 -46.48
N LYS A 691 26.54 40.09 -47.30
CA LYS A 691 27.52 40.16 -48.40
C LYS A 691 26.87 39.93 -49.78
N MET A 692 25.54 39.89 -49.84
CA MET A 692 24.78 39.67 -51.07
C MET A 692 24.22 40.98 -51.62
N TRP A 693 24.05 41.02 -52.94
CA TRP A 693 23.60 42.18 -53.69
C TRP A 693 22.48 41.79 -54.65
N PHE A 694 21.48 42.67 -54.80
CA PHE A 694 20.64 42.71 -55.99
C PHE A 694 21.44 43.31 -57.14
N MET A 695 21.19 42.83 -58.36
CA MET A 695 21.73 43.40 -59.58
C MET A 695 20.57 43.76 -60.50
N ASP A 696 20.49 45.03 -60.89
CA ASP A 696 19.44 45.51 -61.79
C ASP A 696 19.78 45.26 -63.27
N GLN A 697 18.88 45.71 -64.15
CA GLN A 697 19.03 45.52 -65.60
C GLN A 697 20.20 46.31 -66.21
N ASP A 698 20.66 47.37 -65.53
CA ASP A 698 21.79 48.20 -65.94
C ASP A 698 23.12 47.69 -65.38
N GLY A 699 23.09 46.60 -64.60
CA GLY A 699 24.27 45.99 -63.97
C GLY A 699 24.74 46.70 -62.69
N LEU A 700 23.91 47.56 -62.11
CA LEU A 700 24.20 48.22 -60.83
C LEU A 700 23.86 47.31 -59.66
N LEU A 701 24.67 47.39 -58.60
CA LEU A 701 24.54 46.55 -57.41
C LEU A 701 23.92 47.33 -56.24
N GLU A 702 22.95 46.70 -55.58
CA GLU A 702 22.32 47.20 -54.36
C GLU A 702 22.39 46.14 -53.25
N PRO A 703 22.91 46.46 -52.04
CA PRO A 703 23.08 45.45 -51.00
C PRO A 703 21.72 44.98 -50.46
N ILE A 704 21.59 43.68 -50.23
CA ILE A 704 20.35 43.08 -49.70
C ILE A 704 20.08 43.59 -48.27
N MET A 705 21.11 43.64 -47.43
CA MET A 705 21.03 44.15 -46.06
C MET A 705 21.59 45.57 -46.00
N LYS A 706 20.92 46.45 -45.25
CA LYS A 706 21.27 47.88 -45.12
C LYS A 706 21.30 48.40 -43.69
N ASP A 707 20.99 47.53 -42.73
CA ASP A 707 20.95 47.82 -41.30
C ASP A 707 22.36 48.03 -40.70
N ILE A 708 23.40 47.46 -41.31
CA ILE A 708 24.80 47.68 -40.96
C ILE A 708 25.52 48.36 -42.14
N PRO A 709 26.00 49.61 -41.98
CA PRO A 709 26.76 50.29 -43.03
C PRO A 709 28.03 49.51 -43.43
N GLU A 710 28.32 49.42 -44.73
CA GLU A 710 29.53 48.75 -45.28
C GLU A 710 29.69 47.26 -44.89
N CYS A 711 28.58 46.57 -44.57
CA CYS A 711 28.60 45.18 -44.08
C CYS A 711 29.27 44.18 -45.05
N TYR A 712 29.23 44.44 -46.36
CA TYR A 712 29.83 43.60 -47.39
C TYR A 712 31.36 43.48 -47.27
N ASN A 713 32.02 44.53 -46.78
CA ASN A 713 33.47 44.58 -46.58
C ASN A 713 33.92 44.13 -45.18
N MET A 714 32.99 43.90 -44.24
CA MET A 714 33.34 43.51 -42.87
C MET A 714 33.79 42.04 -42.77
N PRO A 715 34.67 41.70 -41.80
CA PRO A 715 34.96 40.31 -41.47
C PRO A 715 33.69 39.56 -41.06
N ARG A 716 33.50 38.34 -41.57
CA ARG A 716 32.29 37.53 -41.32
C ARG A 716 32.03 37.28 -39.83
N GLN A 717 33.07 37.20 -39.01
CA GLN A 717 32.94 36.99 -37.57
C GLN A 717 32.35 38.20 -36.82
N GLN A 718 32.37 39.38 -37.43
CA GLN A 718 31.80 40.62 -36.86
C GLN A 718 30.36 40.87 -37.32
N LEU A 719 29.87 40.09 -38.28
CA LEU A 719 28.51 40.20 -38.78
C LEU A 719 27.57 39.27 -37.99
N PRO A 720 26.26 39.58 -37.92
CA PRO A 720 25.29 38.72 -37.26
C PRO A 720 25.32 37.29 -37.82
N LYS A 721 25.23 36.31 -36.91
CA LYS A 721 25.13 34.91 -37.31
C LYS A 721 23.80 34.70 -38.02
N VAL A 722 23.88 34.19 -39.23
CA VAL A 722 22.72 33.90 -40.08
C VAL A 722 22.71 32.43 -40.45
N TYR A 723 21.50 31.90 -40.55
CA TYR A 723 21.23 30.51 -40.87
C TYR A 723 20.32 30.48 -42.09
N TYR A 724 20.50 29.48 -42.94
CA TYR A 724 19.57 29.20 -44.02
C TYR A 724 18.69 28.01 -43.63
N GLN A 725 17.43 28.05 -44.04
CA GLN A 725 16.50 26.94 -43.86
C GLN A 725 16.85 25.85 -44.86
N ASN A 726 17.09 24.63 -44.38
CA ASN A 726 17.43 23.50 -45.24
C ASN A 726 16.23 22.58 -45.52
N ALA A 727 15.00 22.97 -45.14
CA ALA A 727 13.70 22.34 -45.44
C ALA A 727 13.63 20.80 -45.40
N CYS A 728 14.56 20.17 -44.69
CA CYS A 728 14.78 18.73 -44.67
C CYS A 728 13.71 18.03 -43.82
N ILE A 729 13.44 18.63 -42.65
CA ILE A 729 12.41 18.26 -41.70
C ILE A 729 11.76 19.57 -41.24
N ASP A 730 10.45 19.61 -41.27
CA ASP A 730 9.67 20.69 -40.67
C ASP A 730 8.61 20.08 -39.77
N VAL A 731 8.56 20.51 -38.51
CA VAL A 731 7.59 20.03 -37.53
C VAL A 731 6.74 21.20 -37.09
N PHE A 732 5.42 21.12 -37.22
CA PHE A 732 4.52 22.22 -36.87
C PHE A 732 3.21 21.71 -36.30
N ARG A 733 2.53 22.55 -35.53
CA ARG A 733 1.20 22.23 -35.00
C ARG A 733 0.19 22.25 -36.14
N THR A 734 -0.80 21.36 -36.08
CA THR A 734 -1.89 21.34 -37.07
C THR A 734 -2.60 22.69 -37.18
N THR A 735 -2.75 23.41 -36.06
CA THR A 735 -3.37 24.74 -35.99
C THR A 735 -2.64 25.80 -36.81
N VAL A 736 -1.34 25.63 -37.08
CA VAL A 736 -0.57 26.53 -37.96
C VAL A 736 -1.16 26.54 -39.37
N VAL A 737 -1.56 25.37 -39.88
CA VAL A 737 -2.21 25.24 -41.19
C VAL A 737 -3.69 25.59 -41.11
N THR A 738 -4.42 25.06 -40.12
CA THR A 738 -5.89 25.12 -40.11
C THR A 738 -6.46 26.45 -39.60
N GLU A 739 -5.74 27.14 -38.72
CA GLU A 739 -6.21 28.39 -38.09
C GLU A 739 -5.43 29.61 -38.56
N LYS A 740 -4.10 29.50 -38.69
CA LYS A 740 -3.23 30.62 -39.10
C LYS A 740 -3.04 30.74 -40.61
N ASP A 741 -3.53 29.76 -41.38
CA ASP A 741 -3.33 29.68 -42.83
C ASP A 741 -1.86 29.85 -43.25
N SER A 742 -0.98 29.10 -42.59
CA SER A 742 0.46 29.23 -42.75
C SER A 742 1.12 27.86 -42.62
N MET A 743 2.30 27.69 -43.20
CA MET A 743 3.15 26.54 -42.88
C MET A 743 4.05 26.84 -41.68
N THR A 744 4.41 28.10 -41.45
CA THR A 744 5.47 28.51 -40.53
C THR A 744 4.96 28.93 -39.14
N GLY A 745 3.91 29.74 -39.09
CA GLY A 745 3.39 30.31 -37.84
C GLY A 745 4.14 31.58 -37.43
N ASP A 746 3.94 32.02 -36.20
CA ASP A 746 4.47 33.27 -35.66
C ASP A 746 5.73 33.04 -34.82
N VAL A 747 5.74 31.96 -34.02
CA VAL A 747 6.85 31.62 -33.13
C VAL A 747 7.59 30.38 -33.65
N ILE A 748 8.80 30.58 -34.16
CA ILE A 748 9.56 29.58 -34.89
C ILE A 748 10.84 29.23 -34.12
N ALA A 749 11.02 27.95 -33.81
CA ALA A 749 12.27 27.44 -33.27
C ALA A 749 13.17 26.92 -34.40
N GLY A 750 14.47 27.20 -34.31
CA GLY A 750 15.47 26.66 -35.22
C GLY A 750 16.15 25.41 -34.66
N TYR A 751 16.20 24.33 -35.44
CA TYR A 751 16.95 23.11 -35.14
C TYR A 751 18.17 23.03 -36.05
N GLN A 752 19.37 23.12 -35.49
CA GLN A 752 20.60 23.14 -36.29
C GLN A 752 21.00 21.72 -36.70
N MET A 753 21.00 21.43 -38.00
CA MET A 753 21.51 20.16 -38.55
C MET A 753 22.99 20.23 -38.91
N ASN A 754 23.69 19.10 -38.83
CA ASN A 754 25.10 18.99 -39.17
C ASN A 754 25.34 18.84 -40.68
N GLU A 755 24.44 18.14 -41.39
CA GLU A 755 24.58 17.83 -42.82
C GLU A 755 23.27 18.10 -43.58
N ASN A 756 23.39 18.34 -44.89
CA ASN A 756 22.26 18.60 -45.78
C ASN A 756 22.51 17.92 -47.13
N TYR A 757 21.57 17.09 -47.56
CA TYR A 757 21.58 16.38 -48.85
C TYR A 757 20.28 16.59 -49.62
N ASP A 758 19.90 17.85 -49.85
CA ASP A 758 18.89 18.12 -50.87
C ASP A 758 19.44 17.71 -52.23
N ILE A 759 18.65 16.98 -52.98
CA ILE A 759 18.96 16.62 -54.36
C ILE A 759 18.27 17.66 -55.21
N ASP A 760 18.95 18.46 -56.02
CA ASP A 760 18.27 19.27 -57.05
C ASP A 760 18.90 19.11 -58.43
N THR A 761 20.19 18.77 -58.44
CA THR A 761 20.98 18.50 -59.63
C THR A 761 21.33 17.02 -59.75
N GLU A 762 21.81 16.63 -60.94
CA GLU A 762 22.34 15.28 -61.15
C GLU A 762 23.58 15.00 -60.29
N GLU A 763 24.40 16.03 -60.02
CA GLU A 763 25.58 15.92 -59.15
C GLU A 763 25.17 15.62 -57.69
N ASP A 764 24.13 16.28 -57.19
CA ASP A 764 23.60 16.00 -55.84
C ASP A 764 23.07 14.56 -55.74
N PHE A 765 22.41 14.09 -56.80
CA PHE A 765 21.89 12.73 -56.87
C PHE A 765 23.01 11.69 -56.78
N ILE A 766 24.10 11.87 -57.55
CA ILE A 766 25.26 10.98 -57.52
C ILE A 766 25.92 11.02 -56.14
N ARG A 767 26.14 12.22 -55.58
CA ARG A 767 26.75 12.41 -54.25
C ARG A 767 25.93 11.70 -53.17
N ALA A 768 24.62 11.90 -53.15
CA ALA A 768 23.73 11.24 -52.20
C ALA A 768 23.72 9.72 -52.40
N SER A 769 23.73 9.23 -53.65
CA SER A 769 23.79 7.78 -53.91
C SER A 769 25.09 7.14 -53.42
N GLU A 770 26.22 7.84 -53.49
CA GLU A 770 27.49 7.35 -52.96
C GLU A 770 27.51 7.35 -51.44
N SER A 771 27.01 8.42 -50.79
CA SER A 771 26.92 8.49 -49.33
C SER A 771 26.08 7.33 -48.76
N ILE A 772 24.89 7.08 -49.32
CA ILE A 772 24.02 5.97 -48.87
C ILE A 772 24.72 4.62 -49.02
N LYS A 773 25.43 4.37 -50.13
CA LYS A 773 26.16 3.12 -50.34
C LYS A 773 27.32 2.91 -49.37
N ARG A 774 27.91 4.00 -48.86
CA ARG A 774 29.02 3.95 -47.89
C ARG A 774 28.55 3.79 -46.44
N GLY A 775 27.24 3.78 -46.18
CA GLY A 775 26.67 3.61 -44.85
C GLY A 775 26.75 4.87 -43.98
N LEU A 776 26.68 6.04 -44.61
CA LEU A 776 26.41 7.31 -43.95
C LEU A 776 24.90 7.53 -43.81
#